data_AF-A0A669QBW2-F1
#
_entry.id   AF-A0A669QBW2-F1
#
_cell.length_a   1.000
_cell.length_b   1.000
_cell.length_c   1.000
_cell.angle_alpha   90.00
_cell.angle_beta   90.00
_cell.angle_gamma   90.00
#
_symmetry.space_group_name_H-M   'P 1'
#
loop_
_entity.id
_entity.type
_entity.pdbx_description
1 polymer ?
#
loop_
_entity_poly.entity_id
_entity_poly.type
_entity_poly.pdbx_seq_one_letter_code
_entity_poly.pdbx_strand_id
1 'polypeptide(L)'
;KIFTSCIRNFTEICWLEVQWTPNVQRSILEDGLPFLEFRGSIIYSYEASDCSLLSEDIRQTLSDGAAVGFDIEWPPSYTKGKTAKIAVIQICVTEEKCYLFHISSMSGFPKGLKRLLEDETIKKAGVGIEGDHWKLMSDFEVKLKSFVELADIANEKLKCKEVWSLNGLVKHLFGKQLLKDKSIRCGNWVKFPLDEEQKLYAATDAYVRAKKSLLPLPLACYLLLFLMPFLSPPKDPLLSVPSEIHISCLKMYFGHSSFKPVQWKVIHSVLEDKRDNLVVMATGYGKSLCYQFPPVYTGGTGIVVCPLISLMEDQCLTCSLLRLLTVMVSFCLFEFSSFDTVVIYMTPEFCSVNLELLQDIDQTIGIALIAIDEAHCISEWGHDFRNSFRKLNLLKKALPSVPIVALTATASPSIREDIVNCLNLKNPQITCTSFDRPNLYLEVGRQSGNILRDLKQFLIRKGSSTYEFEGPTIVYCPSRKATEQVVFELNKLGVTCGAYHAGMGIQKRRDTHHQFMRDEIQCVVATVAFGMGINKADIRMVIHYGAPKEMESYYQEIGRAGRDGLPASCHVLWTAADLVLNRRLLSEIHNEKFRLCKLKMLEKMEKYLSSNSCRRKIILSHFEDKQLRKVSSGIMGTEECCDNCRCRTSCLATSSDSEGGLQDFGKQAYQLLSAVSALEEKFGTRVPILFLRGSNSQRLPDRYRKHPLYGSGKDWTENWWKSLSQQLILEGFLREVSGRSKFATTCGLTQKGRNWLLKAGSVSNPSLLAEKVICSPRLCVASGKPETALYGKLLTARQKVANEKVIPPAVLATNKILVEMARTRPTTVENVKRIDGVSEAKSTMLGLLLAEIKDFCQANGLQTDIFPKPESTDQKETSPWKNTKALSPSEHVTYVLFQEKNLSLRTISETRSLPLTEVGTHLFQALKAGYPVNLERAGLTPEVQQIISDVIRNPPIDSDTTKTQAIRKLVPANIELYLIQMTIALLEKKDGSKSKYGSGAKRMLVLSDGQQEKTEADKTSRGKALWNGRKVSKNL
;
A
#
# COMPACT_ATOMS: atom_id res chain seq x y z
N LYS A 1 -16.82 -36.57 -36.25
CA LYS A 1 -16.72 -37.91 -35.60
C LYS A 1 -15.40 -38.12 -34.86
N ILE A 2 -14.24 -37.71 -35.40
CA ILE A 2 -12.95 -37.72 -34.66
C ILE A 2 -12.90 -36.65 -33.53
N PHE A 3 -13.58 -35.51 -33.73
CA PHE A 3 -13.67 -34.44 -32.72
C PHE A 3 -14.46 -34.83 -31.45
N THR A 4 -15.42 -35.74 -31.57
CA THR A 4 -16.24 -36.22 -30.45
C THR A 4 -15.59 -37.38 -29.68
N SER A 5 -14.59 -38.04 -30.27
CA SER A 5 -13.83 -39.11 -29.61
C SER A 5 -12.72 -38.58 -28.69
N CYS A 6 -12.11 -37.43 -29.02
CA CYS A 6 -11.07 -36.83 -28.17
C CYS A 6 -11.63 -36.18 -26.90
N ILE A 7 -12.86 -35.64 -26.94
CA ILE A 7 -13.47 -35.01 -25.76
C ILE A 7 -13.91 -36.08 -24.74
N ARG A 8 -14.32 -37.26 -25.21
CA ARG A 8 -14.82 -38.34 -24.34
C ARG A 8 -13.70 -39.02 -23.53
N ASN A 9 -12.50 -39.15 -24.09
CA ASN A 9 -11.34 -39.72 -23.39
C ASN A 9 -10.66 -38.73 -22.42
N PHE A 10 -10.84 -37.41 -22.58
CA PHE A 10 -10.30 -36.41 -21.65
C PHE A 10 -11.18 -36.23 -20.41
N THR A 11 -12.48 -36.53 -20.51
CA THR A 11 -13.42 -36.47 -19.39
C THR A 11 -13.36 -37.67 -18.45
N GLU A 12 -12.85 -38.83 -18.90
CA GLU A 12 -12.81 -40.05 -18.08
C GLU A 12 -11.55 -40.22 -17.21
N ILE A 13 -10.49 -39.43 -17.42
CA ILE A 13 -9.22 -39.58 -16.66
C ILE A 13 -9.10 -38.62 -15.45
N CYS A 14 -10.02 -37.69 -15.26
CA CYS A 14 -10.00 -36.75 -14.12
C CYS A 14 -11.20 -36.84 -13.15
N TRP A 15 -12.02 -37.88 -13.24
CA TRP A 15 -13.22 -38.05 -12.39
C TRP A 15 -13.25 -39.38 -11.63
N LEU A 16 -12.22 -39.66 -10.84
CA LEU A 16 -12.31 -40.69 -9.79
C LEU A 16 -12.06 -40.06 -8.41
N GLU A 17 -13.20 -39.86 -7.74
CA GLU A 17 -13.46 -39.71 -6.30
C GLU A 17 -12.72 -38.62 -5.49
N VAL A 18 -13.38 -37.46 -5.36
CA VAL A 18 -13.49 -36.78 -4.05
C VAL A 18 -14.94 -36.31 -3.89
N GLN A 19 -15.72 -37.07 -3.12
CA GLN A 19 -17.08 -36.69 -2.72
C GLN A 19 -17.03 -35.44 -1.84
N TRP A 20 -17.84 -34.43 -2.21
CA TRP A 20 -18.14 -33.26 -1.38
C TRP A 20 -19.35 -33.56 -0.50
N THR A 21 -19.16 -33.62 0.82
CA THR A 21 -20.25 -33.58 1.80
C THR A 21 -20.12 -32.31 2.66
N PRO A 22 -21.14 -31.43 2.68
CA PRO A 22 -21.14 -30.22 3.51
C PRO A 22 -21.90 -30.46 4.81
N ASN A 23 -21.21 -30.43 5.95
CA ASN A 23 -21.64 -29.92 7.27
C ASN A 23 -20.89 -30.62 8.41
N VAL A 24 -20.04 -29.90 9.14
CA VAL A 24 -20.06 -29.74 10.62
C VAL A 24 -19.16 -28.53 10.98
N GLN A 25 -19.71 -27.63 11.80
CA GLN A 25 -19.02 -26.51 12.44
C GLN A 25 -18.37 -26.94 13.76
N ARG A 26 -17.05 -26.71 13.94
CA ARG A 26 -16.38 -25.77 14.89
C ARG A 26 -15.03 -26.25 15.47
N SER A 27 -14.04 -25.37 15.24
CA SER A 27 -12.86 -25.01 16.03
C SER A 27 -11.70 -26.01 16.23
N ILE A 28 -10.48 -25.47 16.01
CA ILE A 28 -9.14 -25.85 16.49
C ILE A 28 -8.18 -26.23 15.35
N LEU A 29 -7.17 -25.37 15.13
CA LEU A 29 -5.93 -25.59 14.35
C LEU A 29 -6.08 -25.76 12.82
N GLU A 30 -5.22 -25.07 12.07
CA GLU A 30 -5.07 -25.22 10.61
C GLU A 30 -4.44 -26.59 10.27
N ASP A 31 -5.17 -27.71 10.41
CA ASP A 31 -4.62 -29.07 10.18
C ASP A 31 -5.58 -30.04 9.45
N GLY A 32 -6.53 -29.53 8.65
CA GLY A 32 -7.56 -30.38 8.00
C GLY A 32 -7.34 -30.78 6.54
N LEU A 33 -6.31 -30.28 5.86
CA LEU A 33 -6.05 -30.67 4.47
C LEU A 33 -5.34 -32.03 4.43
N PRO A 34 -5.70 -32.96 3.53
CA PRO A 34 -5.01 -34.23 3.43
C PRO A 34 -3.55 -34.00 3.03
N PHE A 35 -2.64 -34.75 3.67
CA PHE A 35 -1.23 -34.66 3.36
C PHE A 35 -0.96 -35.20 1.96
N LEU A 36 -0.14 -34.45 1.20
CA LEU A 36 0.44 -34.94 -0.04
C LEU A 36 1.77 -35.61 0.29
N GLU A 37 1.89 -36.86 -0.10
CA GLU A 37 3.04 -37.72 0.18
C GLU A 37 3.45 -38.44 -1.09
N PHE A 38 4.76 -38.63 -1.29
CA PHE A 38 5.27 -39.45 -2.37
C PHE A 38 5.06 -40.93 -2.06
N ARG A 39 4.36 -41.65 -2.96
CA ARG A 39 4.05 -43.08 -2.81
C ARG A 39 4.86 -43.99 -3.74
N GLY A 40 5.83 -43.41 -4.47
CA GLY A 40 6.69 -44.15 -5.38
C GLY A 40 7.91 -44.78 -4.68
N SER A 41 8.81 -45.31 -5.49
CA SER A 41 10.08 -45.87 -5.04
C SER A 41 11.11 -44.77 -4.79
N ILE A 42 11.68 -44.76 -3.58
CA ILE A 42 12.77 -43.87 -3.19
C ILE A 42 14.10 -44.60 -3.40
N ILE A 43 14.92 -44.14 -4.33
CA ILE A 43 16.24 -44.69 -4.63
C ILE A 43 17.27 -43.83 -3.89
N TYR A 44 17.76 -44.34 -2.77
CA TYR A 44 18.74 -43.66 -1.93
C TYR A 44 20.15 -44.18 -2.21
N SER A 45 21.02 -43.32 -2.74
CA SER A 45 22.40 -43.67 -3.10
C SER A 45 23.40 -42.76 -2.38
N TYR A 46 24.51 -43.36 -1.95
CA TYR A 46 25.53 -42.74 -1.11
C TYR A 46 26.96 -43.07 -1.58
N GLU A 47 27.13 -43.93 -2.59
CA GLU A 47 28.41 -44.17 -3.25
C GLU A 47 28.56 -43.31 -4.51
N ALA A 48 29.74 -42.71 -4.71
CA ALA A 48 29.96 -41.79 -5.83
C ALA A 48 29.90 -42.47 -7.21
N SER A 49 30.27 -43.76 -7.28
CA SER A 49 30.12 -44.63 -8.46
C SER A 49 28.65 -44.81 -8.82
N ASP A 50 27.84 -45.27 -7.87
CA ASP A 50 26.42 -45.52 -8.05
C ASP A 50 25.66 -44.24 -8.38
N CYS A 51 25.95 -43.14 -7.69
CA CYS A 51 25.35 -41.84 -7.97
C CYS A 51 25.66 -41.39 -9.40
N SER A 52 26.87 -41.64 -9.88
CA SER A 52 27.25 -41.30 -11.26
C SER A 52 26.52 -42.17 -12.28
N LEU A 53 26.40 -43.48 -12.03
CA LEU A 53 25.68 -44.41 -12.90
C LEU A 53 24.18 -44.08 -12.97
N LEU A 54 23.53 -43.93 -11.82
CA LEU A 54 22.11 -43.59 -11.73
C LEU A 54 21.80 -42.24 -12.40
N SER A 55 22.68 -41.25 -12.21
CA SER A 55 22.49 -39.93 -12.84
C SER A 55 22.63 -39.98 -14.36
N GLU A 56 23.55 -40.79 -14.88
CA GLU A 56 23.72 -40.98 -16.32
C GLU A 56 22.54 -41.74 -16.93
N ASP A 57 22.02 -42.76 -16.24
CA ASP A 57 20.80 -43.48 -16.62
C ASP A 57 19.57 -42.56 -16.69
N ILE A 58 19.38 -41.71 -15.67
CA ILE A 58 18.33 -40.67 -15.69
C ILE A 58 18.50 -39.75 -16.90
N ARG A 59 19.73 -39.29 -17.16
CA ARG A 59 20.05 -38.37 -18.26
C ARG A 59 19.76 -38.97 -19.63
N GLN A 60 20.02 -40.26 -19.82
CA GLN A 60 19.79 -40.97 -21.07
C GLN A 60 18.31 -41.36 -21.28
N THR A 61 17.57 -41.57 -20.19
CA THR A 61 16.16 -41.98 -20.24
C THR A 61 15.21 -40.79 -20.49
N LEU A 62 15.62 -39.57 -20.12
CA LEU A 62 14.81 -38.38 -20.29
C LEU A 62 14.86 -37.83 -21.73
N SER A 63 13.70 -37.48 -22.27
CA SER A 63 13.61 -36.79 -23.57
C SER A 63 14.05 -35.33 -23.47
N ASP A 64 14.55 -34.77 -24.58
CA ASP A 64 14.88 -33.34 -24.67
C ASP A 64 13.71 -32.45 -24.22
N GLY A 65 13.99 -31.53 -23.30
CA GLY A 65 13.01 -30.61 -22.72
C GLY A 65 12.20 -31.19 -21.55
N ALA A 66 12.45 -32.44 -21.12
CA ALA A 66 11.82 -33.03 -19.95
C ALA A 66 12.13 -32.22 -18.69
N ALA A 67 11.18 -32.21 -17.74
CA ALA A 67 11.34 -31.50 -16.47
C ALA A 67 11.34 -32.49 -15.30
N VAL A 68 12.28 -32.29 -14.38
CA VAL A 68 12.43 -33.06 -13.14
C VAL A 68 12.24 -32.14 -11.95
N GLY A 69 11.66 -32.66 -10.87
CA GLY A 69 11.57 -31.95 -9.60
C GLY A 69 12.93 -32.00 -8.90
N PHE A 70 13.42 -30.84 -8.45
CA PHE A 70 14.76 -30.69 -7.91
C PHE A 70 14.74 -29.92 -6.59
N ASP A 71 15.49 -30.43 -5.60
CA ASP A 71 15.72 -29.76 -4.31
C ASP A 71 17.02 -30.20 -3.66
N ILE A 72 17.50 -29.44 -2.68
CA ILE A 72 18.72 -29.75 -1.90
C ILE A 72 18.51 -29.50 -0.40
N GLU A 73 19.21 -30.25 0.45
CA GLU A 73 19.15 -30.09 1.91
C GLU A 73 20.55 -30.04 2.53
N TRP A 74 20.70 -29.22 3.57
CA TRP A 74 21.94 -29.03 4.32
C TRP A 74 21.64 -28.73 5.80
N PRO A 75 22.56 -29.02 6.74
CA PRO A 75 22.26 -28.85 8.16
C PRO A 75 22.24 -27.36 8.57
N PRO A 76 21.42 -26.99 9.57
CA PRO A 76 21.33 -25.62 10.05
C PRO A 76 22.65 -25.14 10.67
N SER A 77 23.05 -23.91 10.35
CA SER A 77 24.24 -23.28 10.98
C SER A 77 23.85 -22.46 12.21
N TYR A 78 24.44 -22.81 13.35
CA TYR A 78 24.26 -22.08 14.62
C TYR A 78 25.38 -21.05 14.86
N THR A 79 26.33 -20.90 13.94
CA THR A 79 27.47 -19.98 14.05
C THR A 79 27.40 -18.91 12.97
N LYS A 80 27.28 -17.64 13.39
CA LYS A 80 27.14 -16.50 12.48
C LYS A 80 28.37 -16.40 11.55
N GLY A 81 28.17 -16.57 10.25
CA GLY A 81 29.21 -16.48 9.22
C GLY A 81 29.78 -17.80 8.68
N LYS A 82 29.39 -18.96 9.23
CA LYS A 82 29.73 -20.27 8.63
C LYS A 82 28.47 -20.89 7.99
N THR A 83 28.52 -21.30 6.73
CA THR A 83 27.45 -22.06 6.07
C THR A 83 27.89 -23.52 5.95
N ALA A 84 27.00 -24.46 6.29
CA ALA A 84 27.29 -25.88 6.12
C ALA A 84 27.18 -26.28 4.64
N LYS A 85 27.91 -27.32 4.21
CA LYS A 85 27.85 -27.82 2.83
C LYS A 85 26.55 -28.58 2.56
N ILE A 86 26.11 -28.63 1.29
CA ILE A 86 24.98 -29.49 0.86
C ILE A 86 25.25 -30.93 1.27
N ALA A 87 24.25 -31.55 1.89
CA ALA A 87 24.34 -32.92 2.33
C ALA A 87 23.57 -33.88 1.41
N VAL A 88 22.41 -33.46 0.91
CA VAL A 88 21.52 -34.30 0.09
C VAL A 88 21.04 -33.53 -1.14
N ILE A 89 21.02 -34.20 -2.29
CA ILE A 89 20.40 -33.73 -3.53
C ILE A 89 19.22 -34.64 -3.87
N GLN A 90 18.07 -34.04 -4.21
CA GLN A 90 16.81 -34.73 -4.44
C GLN A 90 16.38 -34.51 -5.89
N ILE A 91 16.11 -35.59 -6.63
CA ILE A 91 15.66 -35.54 -8.02
C ILE A 91 14.47 -36.47 -8.21
N CYS A 92 13.30 -35.90 -8.50
CA CYS A 92 12.12 -36.67 -8.85
C CYS A 92 11.91 -36.63 -10.37
N VAL A 93 12.01 -37.80 -11.00
CA VAL A 93 11.99 -37.94 -12.47
C VAL A 93 10.58 -38.26 -12.97
N THR A 94 9.87 -39.11 -12.23
CA THR A 94 8.48 -39.49 -12.50
C THR A 94 7.65 -39.45 -11.22
N GLU A 95 6.34 -39.62 -11.32
CA GLU A 95 5.47 -39.74 -10.13
C GLU A 95 5.75 -41.03 -9.33
N GLU A 96 6.55 -41.95 -9.88
CA GLU A 96 6.86 -43.26 -9.31
C GLU A 96 8.30 -43.42 -8.83
N LYS A 97 9.24 -42.54 -9.25
CA LYS A 97 10.66 -42.67 -8.90
C LYS A 97 11.28 -41.34 -8.47
N CYS A 98 11.79 -41.33 -7.24
CA CYS A 98 12.58 -40.24 -6.69
C CYS A 98 13.96 -40.74 -6.26
N TYR A 99 15.00 -39.99 -6.61
CA TYR A 99 16.39 -40.28 -6.32
C TYR A 99 16.92 -39.32 -5.27
N LEU A 100 17.51 -39.87 -4.21
CA LEU A 100 18.14 -39.14 -3.13
C LEU A 100 19.64 -39.45 -3.12
N PHE A 101 20.46 -38.45 -3.41
CA PHE A 101 21.91 -38.57 -3.44
C PHE A 101 22.53 -37.96 -2.19
N HIS A 102 23.10 -38.78 -1.31
CA HIS A 102 23.69 -38.34 -0.05
C HIS A 102 25.15 -37.90 -0.21
N ILE A 103 25.35 -36.72 -0.78
CA ILE A 103 26.67 -36.17 -1.13
C ILE A 103 27.63 -36.05 0.07
N SER A 104 27.13 -35.75 1.28
CA SER A 104 28.03 -35.58 2.45
C SER A 104 28.77 -36.87 2.86
N SER A 105 28.26 -38.04 2.45
CA SER A 105 28.89 -39.33 2.70
C SER A 105 30.01 -39.68 1.71
N MET A 106 30.20 -38.87 0.67
CA MET A 106 31.13 -39.13 -0.43
C MET A 106 32.43 -38.33 -0.29
N SER A 107 33.55 -38.90 -0.76
CA SER A 107 34.85 -38.21 -0.78
C SER A 107 34.95 -37.10 -1.84
N GLY A 108 34.02 -37.06 -2.80
CA GLY A 108 33.96 -36.05 -3.85
C GLY A 108 32.61 -36.04 -4.58
N PHE A 109 32.34 -34.99 -5.36
CA PHE A 109 31.08 -34.83 -6.07
C PHE A 109 30.97 -35.81 -7.26
N PRO A 110 29.88 -36.60 -7.40
CA PRO A 110 29.74 -37.57 -8.47
C PRO A 110 29.73 -36.93 -9.86
N LYS A 111 30.57 -37.43 -10.78
CA LYS A 111 30.73 -36.84 -12.13
C LYS A 111 29.46 -36.97 -12.97
N GLY A 112 28.75 -38.11 -12.89
CA GLY A 112 27.49 -38.29 -13.61
C GLY A 112 26.39 -37.35 -13.13
N LEU A 113 26.30 -37.14 -11.80
CA LEU A 113 25.37 -36.18 -11.22
C LEU A 113 25.69 -34.74 -11.64
N LYS A 114 26.97 -34.37 -11.69
CA LYS A 114 27.40 -33.06 -12.20
C LYS A 114 26.90 -32.83 -13.63
N ARG A 115 27.09 -33.82 -14.51
CA ARG A 115 26.61 -33.75 -15.91
C ARG A 115 25.10 -33.61 -16.00
N LEU A 116 24.34 -34.37 -15.20
CA LEU A 116 22.88 -34.26 -15.16
C LEU A 116 22.41 -32.85 -14.74
N LEU A 117 23.02 -32.28 -13.69
CA LEU A 117 22.68 -30.95 -13.19
C LEU A 117 23.08 -29.82 -14.17
N GLU A 118 24.17 -30.01 -14.91
CA GLU A 118 24.68 -29.10 -15.93
C GLU A 118 24.06 -29.29 -17.32
N ASP A 119 23.20 -30.29 -17.50
CA ASP A 119 22.55 -30.57 -18.79
C ASP A 119 21.50 -29.49 -19.13
N GLU A 120 21.61 -28.85 -20.29
CA GLU A 120 20.69 -27.78 -20.72
C GLU A 120 19.36 -28.33 -21.25
N THR A 121 19.35 -29.60 -21.68
CA THR A 121 18.17 -30.26 -22.26
C THR A 121 17.16 -30.67 -21.20
N ILE A 122 17.59 -30.89 -19.95
CA ILE A 122 16.73 -31.31 -18.85
C ILE A 122 16.43 -30.12 -17.95
N LYS A 123 15.15 -29.82 -17.77
CA LYS A 123 14.65 -28.73 -16.93
C LYS A 123 14.59 -29.15 -15.46
N LYS A 124 15.17 -28.37 -14.55
CA LYS A 124 15.10 -28.63 -13.10
C LYS A 124 14.11 -27.67 -12.47
N ALA A 125 12.99 -28.17 -11.98
CA ALA A 125 11.93 -27.36 -11.39
C ALA A 125 12.03 -27.32 -9.87
N GLY A 126 11.93 -26.13 -9.26
CA GLY A 126 11.99 -25.96 -7.82
C GLY A 126 11.38 -24.64 -7.34
N VAL A 127 11.39 -24.43 -6.02
CA VAL A 127 10.93 -23.19 -5.37
C VAL A 127 12.11 -22.60 -4.61
N GLY A 128 12.52 -21.38 -4.96
CA GLY A 128 13.77 -20.79 -4.47
C GLY A 128 15.01 -21.39 -5.12
N ILE A 129 14.87 -21.95 -6.32
CA ILE A 129 15.90 -22.75 -7.00
C ILE A 129 17.14 -21.93 -7.40
N GLU A 130 17.00 -20.61 -7.52
CA GLU A 130 18.14 -19.71 -7.70
C GLU A 130 19.08 -19.74 -6.48
N GLY A 131 18.52 -19.83 -5.27
CA GLY A 131 19.31 -20.03 -4.05
C GLY A 131 20.06 -21.36 -4.06
N ASP A 132 19.41 -22.41 -4.55
CA ASP A 132 20.01 -23.74 -4.68
C ASP A 132 21.15 -23.76 -5.71
N HIS A 133 20.99 -23.04 -6.82
CA HIS A 133 22.04 -22.84 -7.83
C HIS A 133 23.29 -22.20 -7.21
N TRP A 134 23.13 -21.09 -6.48
CA TRP A 134 24.25 -20.41 -5.81
C TRP A 134 24.93 -21.32 -4.78
N LYS A 135 24.15 -22.15 -4.07
CA LYS A 135 24.67 -23.08 -3.08
C LYS A 135 25.49 -24.20 -3.71
N LEU A 136 25.01 -24.80 -4.80
CA LEU A 136 25.75 -25.81 -5.57
C LEU A 136 27.05 -25.26 -6.18
N MET A 137 27.00 -24.06 -6.73
CA MET A 137 28.17 -23.36 -7.26
C MET A 137 29.20 -23.10 -6.16
N SER A 138 28.76 -22.62 -4.99
CA SER A 138 29.65 -22.30 -3.88
C SER A 138 30.27 -23.53 -3.22
N ASP A 139 29.53 -24.62 -3.08
CA ASP A 139 30.00 -25.78 -2.30
C ASP A 139 30.79 -26.80 -3.14
N PHE A 140 30.45 -26.93 -4.43
CA PHE A 140 30.97 -27.98 -5.31
C PHE A 140 31.35 -27.52 -6.73
N GLU A 141 31.26 -26.22 -7.03
CA GLU A 141 31.53 -25.67 -8.37
C GLU A 141 30.69 -26.35 -9.47
N VAL A 142 29.42 -26.62 -9.17
CA VAL A 142 28.45 -27.23 -10.09
C VAL A 142 27.47 -26.18 -10.56
N LYS A 143 27.40 -25.95 -11.87
CA LYS A 143 26.54 -24.92 -12.46
C LYS A 143 25.19 -25.50 -12.83
N LEU A 144 24.19 -25.36 -11.96
CA LEU A 144 22.83 -25.79 -12.29
C LEU A 144 22.33 -25.05 -13.54
N LYS A 145 22.05 -25.77 -14.63
CA LYS A 145 21.57 -25.21 -15.90
C LYS A 145 20.13 -25.63 -16.19
N SER A 146 19.42 -24.80 -16.96
CA SER A 146 18.03 -25.04 -17.38
C SER A 146 17.11 -25.26 -16.18
N PHE A 147 17.10 -24.35 -15.20
CA PHE A 147 16.21 -24.45 -14.05
C PHE A 147 14.96 -23.57 -14.20
N VAL A 148 13.90 -23.95 -13.49
CA VAL A 148 12.58 -23.36 -13.56
C VAL A 148 12.13 -22.99 -12.15
N GLU A 149 11.94 -21.69 -11.92
CA GLU A 149 11.37 -21.17 -10.67
C GLU A 149 9.84 -21.30 -10.71
N LEU A 150 9.32 -22.27 -9.94
CA LEU A 150 7.88 -22.56 -9.91
C LEU A 150 7.07 -21.41 -9.31
N ALA A 151 7.66 -20.61 -8.41
CA ALA A 151 7.00 -19.42 -7.89
C ALA A 151 6.73 -18.38 -8.99
N ASP A 152 7.66 -18.23 -9.93
CA ASP A 152 7.52 -17.29 -11.05
C ASP A 152 6.48 -17.79 -12.06
N ILE A 153 6.50 -19.09 -12.39
CA ILE A 153 5.46 -19.69 -13.23
C ILE A 153 4.08 -19.58 -12.57
N ALA A 154 3.99 -19.80 -11.26
CA ALA A 154 2.74 -19.65 -10.54
C ALA A 154 2.25 -18.19 -10.58
N ASN A 155 3.13 -17.22 -10.36
CA ASN A 155 2.81 -15.80 -10.46
C ASN A 155 2.40 -15.39 -11.88
N GLU A 156 3.05 -15.92 -12.91
CA GLU A 156 2.71 -15.70 -14.31
C GLU A 156 1.33 -16.28 -14.65
N LYS A 157 1.09 -17.56 -14.31
CA LYS A 157 -0.17 -18.26 -14.59
C LYS A 157 -1.35 -17.69 -13.79
N LEU A 158 -1.13 -17.34 -12.52
CA LEU A 158 -2.16 -16.81 -11.61
C LEU A 158 -2.32 -15.28 -11.73
N LYS A 159 -1.47 -14.62 -12.55
CA LYS A 159 -1.42 -13.16 -12.70
C LYS A 159 -1.31 -12.43 -11.35
N CYS A 160 -0.50 -12.96 -10.43
CA CYS A 160 -0.25 -12.38 -9.11
C CYS A 160 1.25 -12.09 -8.91
N LYS A 161 1.59 -11.39 -7.82
CA LYS A 161 2.97 -11.13 -7.41
C LYS A 161 3.15 -11.52 -5.94
N GLU A 162 3.02 -12.82 -5.67
CA GLU A 162 3.14 -13.41 -4.34
C GLU A 162 4.52 -14.05 -4.12
N VAL A 163 4.93 -14.14 -2.85
CA VAL A 163 6.09 -14.96 -2.46
C VAL A 163 5.57 -16.33 -2.07
N TRP A 164 5.81 -17.32 -2.94
CA TRP A 164 5.32 -18.66 -2.75
C TRP A 164 6.29 -19.53 -1.96
N SER A 165 5.78 -20.23 -0.93
CA SER A 165 6.47 -21.41 -0.39
C SER A 165 5.96 -22.66 -1.10
N LEU A 166 6.74 -23.74 -1.12
CA LEU A 166 6.31 -25.01 -1.73
C LEU A 166 4.98 -25.51 -1.11
N ASN A 167 4.84 -25.45 0.22
CA ASN A 167 3.59 -25.81 0.89
C ASN A 167 2.44 -24.85 0.52
N GLY A 168 2.73 -23.56 0.34
CA GLY A 168 1.75 -22.58 -0.14
C GLY A 168 1.24 -22.90 -1.55
N LEU A 169 2.12 -23.27 -2.47
CA LEU A 169 1.74 -23.73 -3.81
C LEU A 169 0.89 -25.00 -3.74
N VAL A 170 1.24 -25.94 -2.86
CA VAL A 170 0.49 -27.20 -2.71
C VAL A 170 -0.91 -26.96 -2.15
N LYS A 171 -1.04 -26.11 -1.13
CA LYS A 171 -2.33 -25.72 -0.57
C LYS A 171 -3.20 -25.04 -1.62
N HIS A 172 -2.61 -24.16 -2.41
CA HIS A 172 -3.35 -23.40 -3.41
C HIS A 172 -3.76 -24.23 -4.63
N LEU A 173 -2.84 -25.02 -5.19
CA LEU A 173 -3.05 -25.72 -6.46
C LEU A 173 -3.67 -27.11 -6.30
N PHE A 174 -3.43 -27.78 -5.17
CA PHE A 174 -3.88 -29.16 -4.95
C PHE A 174 -4.90 -29.30 -3.83
N GLY A 175 -5.17 -28.25 -3.04
CA GLY A 175 -6.02 -28.37 -1.84
C GLY A 175 -5.50 -29.40 -0.84
N LYS A 176 -4.18 -29.63 -0.84
CA LYS A 176 -3.46 -30.56 0.05
C LYS A 176 -2.43 -29.80 0.85
N GLN A 177 -1.76 -30.44 1.80
CA GLN A 177 -0.64 -29.83 2.49
C GLN A 177 0.59 -30.74 2.56
N LEU A 178 1.76 -30.12 2.66
CA LEU A 178 3.02 -30.81 2.91
C LEU A 178 3.28 -30.87 4.41
N LEU A 179 3.75 -32.04 4.86
CA LEU A 179 4.25 -32.21 6.21
C LEU A 179 5.61 -31.51 6.32
N LYS A 180 5.61 -30.32 6.94
CA LYS A 180 6.82 -29.50 7.13
C LYS A 180 7.28 -29.53 8.58
N ASP A 181 7.45 -30.74 9.14
CA ASP A 181 7.93 -30.91 10.50
C ASP A 181 9.31 -30.25 10.65
N LYS A 182 9.42 -29.36 11.64
CA LYS A 182 10.65 -28.63 11.93
C LYS A 182 11.76 -29.56 12.42
N SER A 183 11.42 -30.66 13.09
CA SER A 183 12.37 -31.66 13.59
C SER A 183 13.11 -32.36 12.44
N ILE A 184 12.38 -32.73 11.38
CA ILE A 184 12.93 -33.36 10.17
C ILE A 184 13.65 -32.33 9.31
N ARG A 185 13.00 -31.20 8.99
CA ARG A 185 13.57 -30.16 8.11
C ARG A 185 14.84 -29.53 8.67
N CYS A 186 14.91 -29.33 9.98
CA CYS A 186 16.12 -28.84 10.65
C CYS A 186 16.96 -29.97 11.26
N GLY A 187 16.73 -31.21 10.82
CA GLY A 187 17.46 -32.40 11.27
C GLY A 187 18.90 -32.42 10.78
N ASN A 188 19.66 -33.41 11.26
CA ASN A 188 21.06 -33.57 10.85
C ASN A 188 21.14 -34.29 9.49
N TRP A 189 21.02 -33.52 8.41
CA TRP A 189 21.10 -34.03 7.03
C TRP A 189 22.47 -34.62 6.65
N VAL A 190 23.52 -34.41 7.46
CA VAL A 190 24.86 -35.00 7.27
C VAL A 190 24.96 -36.39 7.91
N LYS A 191 24.04 -36.75 8.81
CA LYS A 191 24.06 -38.04 9.48
C LYS A 191 23.81 -39.15 8.47
N PHE A 192 24.79 -40.04 8.32
CA PHE A 192 24.66 -41.23 7.48
C PHE A 192 24.29 -42.48 8.32
N PRO A 193 23.35 -43.33 7.86
CA PRO A 193 22.40 -43.08 6.76
C PRO A 193 21.26 -42.14 7.19
N LEU A 194 20.54 -41.56 6.21
CA LEU A 194 19.29 -40.84 6.47
C LEU A 194 18.24 -41.81 7.06
N ASP A 195 17.42 -41.32 7.98
CA ASP A 195 16.26 -42.07 8.47
C ASP A 195 15.10 -42.06 7.44
N GLU A 196 14.11 -42.92 7.66
CA GLU A 196 12.98 -43.08 6.72
C GLU A 196 12.11 -41.82 6.64
N GLU A 197 11.99 -41.05 7.73
CA GLU A 197 11.22 -39.81 7.75
C GLU A 197 11.91 -38.71 6.91
N GLN A 198 13.24 -38.60 7.00
CA GLN A 198 14.06 -37.71 6.17
C GLN A 198 14.00 -38.09 4.69
N LYS A 199 14.08 -39.39 4.37
CA LYS A 199 13.96 -39.88 2.98
C LYS A 199 12.60 -39.55 2.39
N LEU A 200 11.52 -39.83 3.14
CA LEU A 200 10.15 -39.57 2.69
C LEU A 200 9.87 -38.08 2.53
N TYR A 201 10.35 -37.25 3.46
CA TYR A 201 10.27 -35.79 3.38
C TYR A 201 10.94 -35.27 2.10
N ALA A 202 12.19 -35.68 1.87
CA ALA A 202 12.96 -35.26 0.69
C ALA A 202 12.28 -35.74 -0.61
N ALA A 203 11.85 -37.00 -0.66
CA ALA A 203 11.18 -37.52 -1.85
C ALA A 203 9.87 -36.77 -2.15
N THR A 204 9.10 -36.43 -1.11
CA THR A 204 7.85 -35.69 -1.25
C THR A 204 8.08 -34.26 -1.76
N ASP A 205 9.12 -33.57 -1.27
CA ASP A 205 9.45 -32.21 -1.71
C ASP A 205 9.86 -32.16 -3.18
N ALA A 206 10.72 -33.09 -3.63
CA ALA A 206 11.08 -33.21 -5.03
C ALA A 206 9.89 -33.64 -5.90
N TYR A 207 9.05 -34.56 -5.44
CA TYR A 207 7.88 -35.06 -6.18
C TYR A 207 6.89 -33.95 -6.53
N VAL A 208 6.53 -33.10 -5.58
CA VAL A 208 5.61 -31.98 -5.84
C VAL A 208 6.13 -31.08 -6.95
N ARG A 209 7.44 -30.84 -6.99
CA ARG A 209 8.10 -29.98 -7.98
C ARG A 209 8.11 -30.61 -9.38
N ALA A 210 7.98 -31.93 -9.48
CA ALA A 210 7.91 -32.67 -10.74
C ALA A 210 6.48 -32.80 -11.32
N LYS A 211 5.45 -32.47 -10.54
CA LYS A 211 4.06 -32.77 -10.92
C LYS A 211 3.59 -31.93 -12.11
N LYS A 212 3.08 -32.59 -13.17
CA LYS A 212 2.79 -31.98 -14.48
C LYS A 212 1.84 -30.77 -14.46
N SER A 213 0.95 -30.65 -13.48
CA SER A 213 0.05 -29.49 -13.33
C SER A 213 0.79 -28.19 -12.98
N LEU A 214 2.01 -28.27 -12.45
CA LEU A 214 2.88 -27.13 -12.15
C LEU A 214 3.79 -26.73 -13.32
N LEU A 215 4.03 -27.65 -14.27
CA LEU A 215 4.94 -27.45 -15.39
C LEU A 215 4.22 -26.83 -16.62
N PRO A 216 4.93 -26.16 -17.53
CA PRO A 216 4.35 -25.62 -18.76
C PRO A 216 3.98 -26.75 -19.75
N LEU A 217 2.72 -26.81 -20.19
CA LEU A 217 2.24 -27.73 -21.23
C LEU A 217 2.67 -27.23 -22.63
N PRO A 218 2.73 -28.10 -23.67
CA PRO A 218 3.15 -27.72 -25.02
C PRO A 218 2.26 -26.65 -25.68
N LEU A 219 2.86 -25.83 -26.54
CA LEU A 219 2.25 -24.69 -27.25
C LEU A 219 0.91 -24.99 -27.96
N ALA A 220 0.62 -26.25 -28.31
CA ALA A 220 -0.61 -26.62 -28.99
C ALA A 220 -1.88 -26.36 -28.15
N CYS A 221 -1.79 -26.37 -26.82
CA CYS A 221 -2.92 -26.01 -25.95
C CYS A 221 -3.10 -24.49 -25.78
N TYR A 222 -2.07 -23.69 -26.08
CA TYR A 222 -2.12 -22.23 -25.93
C TYR A 222 -2.98 -21.55 -27.01
N LEU A 223 -3.10 -22.13 -28.20
CA LEU A 223 -3.87 -21.51 -29.29
C LEU A 223 -5.38 -21.40 -29.02
N LEU A 224 -5.94 -22.29 -28.19
CA LEU A 224 -7.37 -22.29 -27.83
C LEU A 224 -7.71 -21.31 -26.70
N LEU A 225 -6.71 -20.85 -25.94
CA LEU A 225 -6.86 -19.86 -24.85
C LEU A 225 -6.45 -18.44 -25.25
N PHE A 226 -5.82 -18.25 -26.42
CA PHE A 226 -5.27 -16.97 -26.86
C PHE A 226 -6.20 -16.12 -27.74
N LEU A 227 -7.36 -16.64 -28.16
CA LEU A 227 -8.36 -15.86 -28.89
C LEU A 227 -9.43 -15.35 -27.93
N MET A 228 -9.23 -14.09 -27.49
CA MET A 228 -10.14 -13.16 -26.76
C MET A 228 -9.79 -12.87 -25.28
N PRO A 229 -9.81 -11.60 -24.84
CA PRO A 229 -8.99 -10.48 -25.32
C PRO A 229 -8.24 -9.73 -24.18
N PHE A 230 -7.07 -9.17 -24.51
CA PHE A 230 -6.32 -8.19 -23.71
C PHE A 230 -6.79 -6.76 -24.08
N LEU A 231 -7.28 -5.98 -23.12
CA LEU A 231 -7.25 -4.50 -23.06
C LEU A 231 -7.60 -4.03 -21.61
N SER A 232 -6.69 -3.28 -20.96
CA SER A 232 -6.89 -2.39 -19.78
C SER A 232 -6.94 -3.02 -18.34
N PRO A 233 -6.66 -2.24 -17.26
CA PRO A 233 -6.06 -2.70 -15.98
C PRO A 233 -7.09 -3.38 -15.04
N PRO A 234 -6.68 -3.99 -13.90
CA PRO A 234 -7.21 -5.26 -13.40
C PRO A 234 -8.71 -5.18 -13.13
N LYS A 235 -9.50 -5.64 -14.09
CA LYS A 235 -10.91 -5.96 -13.90
C LYS A 235 -10.98 -7.44 -13.59
N ASP A 236 -11.71 -7.76 -12.53
CA ASP A 236 -12.24 -9.10 -12.28
C ASP A 236 -12.83 -9.59 -13.62
N PRO A 237 -12.36 -10.71 -14.22
CA PRO A 237 -12.68 -11.06 -15.61
C PRO A 237 -14.18 -11.37 -15.87
N LEU A 238 -15.01 -11.34 -14.82
CA LEU A 238 -16.46 -11.51 -14.86
C LEU A 238 -17.26 -10.23 -14.53
N LEU A 239 -16.60 -9.16 -14.07
CA LEU A 239 -17.30 -7.93 -13.67
C LEU A 239 -17.51 -7.03 -14.88
N SER A 240 -18.77 -6.88 -15.31
CA SER A 240 -19.14 -5.97 -16.38
C SER A 240 -18.74 -4.52 -16.03
N VAL A 241 -18.47 -3.69 -17.04
CA VAL A 241 -18.13 -2.27 -16.81
C VAL A 241 -19.43 -1.49 -16.59
N PRO A 242 -19.48 -0.49 -15.69
CA PRO A 242 -20.68 0.35 -15.55
C PRO A 242 -21.06 0.98 -16.90
N SER A 243 -22.30 0.77 -17.32
CA SER A 243 -22.86 1.39 -18.53
C SER A 243 -22.95 2.92 -18.41
N GLU A 244 -23.12 3.62 -19.54
CA GLU A 244 -23.28 5.08 -19.58
C GLU A 244 -24.46 5.57 -18.73
N ILE A 245 -25.53 4.78 -18.61
CA ILE A 245 -26.69 5.09 -17.77
C ILE A 245 -26.28 5.08 -16.28
N HIS A 246 -25.50 4.10 -15.84
CA HIS A 246 -24.99 4.06 -14.47
C HIS A 246 -24.13 5.29 -14.15
N ILE A 247 -23.22 5.64 -15.07
CA ILE A 247 -22.33 6.80 -14.90
C ILE A 247 -23.12 8.12 -14.92
N SER A 248 -24.15 8.22 -15.78
CA SER A 248 -25.02 9.40 -15.84
C SER A 248 -25.80 9.58 -14.55
N CYS A 249 -26.39 8.52 -14.00
CA CYS A 249 -27.06 8.53 -12.69
C CYS A 249 -26.08 8.92 -11.56
N LEU A 250 -24.88 8.32 -11.56
CA LEU A 250 -23.84 8.62 -10.59
C LEU A 250 -23.45 10.11 -10.61
N LYS A 251 -23.28 10.67 -11.81
CA LYS A 251 -22.90 12.08 -11.98
C LYS A 251 -24.04 13.03 -11.61
N MET A 252 -25.27 12.71 -12.02
CA MET A 252 -26.45 13.56 -11.77
C MET A 252 -26.74 13.70 -10.28
N TYR A 253 -26.88 12.57 -9.57
CA TYR A 253 -27.30 12.56 -8.16
C TYR A 253 -26.13 12.71 -7.18
N PHE A 254 -25.00 12.05 -7.45
CA PHE A 254 -23.88 12.00 -6.50
C PHE A 254 -22.69 12.89 -6.92
N GLY A 255 -22.68 13.42 -8.14
CA GLY A 255 -21.62 14.31 -8.62
C GLY A 255 -20.29 13.62 -8.92
N HIS A 256 -20.24 12.28 -8.95
CA HIS A 256 -19.00 11.54 -9.19
C HIS A 256 -18.83 11.19 -10.66
N SER A 257 -17.60 11.32 -11.15
CA SER A 257 -17.24 11.01 -12.54
C SER A 257 -17.09 9.51 -12.81
N SER A 258 -16.77 8.71 -11.79
CA SER A 258 -16.57 7.27 -11.89
C SER A 258 -16.73 6.58 -10.54
N PHE A 259 -17.04 5.27 -10.55
CA PHE A 259 -17.01 4.44 -9.35
C PHE A 259 -15.58 4.05 -8.98
N LYS A 260 -15.28 3.96 -7.68
CA LYS A 260 -14.06 3.27 -7.23
C LYS A 260 -14.17 1.77 -7.56
N PRO A 261 -13.05 1.06 -7.80
CA PRO A 261 -13.08 -0.33 -8.25
C PRO A 261 -13.93 -1.26 -7.38
N VAL A 262 -13.83 -1.12 -6.06
CA VAL A 262 -14.58 -1.95 -5.11
C VAL A 262 -16.04 -1.51 -4.95
N GLN A 263 -16.36 -0.23 -5.18
CA GLN A 263 -17.75 0.24 -5.14
C GLN A 263 -18.58 -0.41 -6.23
N TRP A 264 -18.08 -0.41 -7.48
CA TRP A 264 -18.81 -1.03 -8.58
C TRP A 264 -18.99 -2.54 -8.40
N LYS A 265 -17.97 -3.24 -7.88
CA LYS A 265 -18.07 -4.67 -7.57
C LYS A 265 -19.22 -5.01 -6.61
N VAL A 266 -19.42 -4.18 -5.59
CA VAL A 266 -20.54 -4.36 -4.65
C VAL A 266 -21.86 -3.98 -5.30
N ILE A 267 -21.93 -2.82 -5.95
CA ILE A 267 -23.15 -2.30 -6.58
C ILE A 267 -23.67 -3.25 -7.66
N HIS A 268 -22.79 -3.73 -8.55
CA HIS A 268 -23.14 -4.72 -9.58
C HIS A 268 -23.68 -6.01 -8.96
N SER A 269 -23.05 -6.52 -7.91
CA SER A 269 -23.48 -7.74 -7.24
C SER A 269 -24.86 -7.60 -6.59
N VAL A 270 -25.21 -6.41 -6.11
CA VAL A 270 -26.53 -6.12 -5.55
C VAL A 270 -27.57 -5.92 -6.65
N LEU A 271 -27.23 -5.22 -7.73
CA LEU A 271 -28.16 -4.89 -8.80
C LEU A 271 -28.46 -6.09 -9.70
N GLU A 272 -27.41 -6.73 -10.23
CA GLU A 272 -27.49 -7.78 -11.26
C GLU A 272 -27.61 -9.17 -10.63
N ASP A 273 -26.70 -9.52 -9.71
CA ASP A 273 -26.65 -10.88 -9.14
C ASP A 273 -27.69 -11.09 -8.03
N LYS A 274 -28.33 -10.01 -7.54
CA LYS A 274 -29.20 -9.99 -6.35
C LYS A 274 -28.58 -10.75 -5.16
N ARG A 275 -27.27 -10.59 -4.98
CA ARG A 275 -26.47 -11.39 -4.04
C ARG A 275 -26.21 -10.64 -2.74
N ASP A 276 -26.21 -11.39 -1.63
CA ASP A 276 -25.79 -10.87 -0.33
C ASP A 276 -24.31 -10.44 -0.36
N ASN A 277 -23.95 -9.39 0.35
CA ASN A 277 -22.60 -8.82 0.34
C ASN A 277 -22.12 -8.55 1.78
N LEU A 278 -20.88 -8.94 2.08
CA LEU A 278 -20.15 -8.47 3.26
C LEU A 278 -19.01 -7.56 2.81
N VAL A 279 -19.09 -6.30 3.19
CA VAL A 279 -18.27 -5.21 2.66
C VAL A 279 -17.41 -4.64 3.78
N VAL A 280 -16.11 -4.93 3.73
CA VAL A 280 -15.12 -4.39 4.66
C VAL A 280 -14.29 -3.34 3.93
N MET A 281 -14.66 -2.07 4.13
CA MET A 281 -13.99 -0.94 3.49
C MET A 281 -13.43 0.02 4.54
N ALA A 282 -12.19 0.45 4.33
CA ALA A 282 -11.55 1.48 5.15
C ALA A 282 -12.44 2.73 5.30
N THR A 283 -12.30 3.42 6.42
CA THR A 283 -12.98 4.71 6.66
C THR A 283 -12.66 5.70 5.52
N GLY A 284 -13.67 6.40 5.02
CA GLY A 284 -13.50 7.34 3.90
C GLY A 284 -13.44 6.73 2.50
N TYR A 285 -13.49 5.40 2.34
CA TYR A 285 -13.49 4.79 1.00
C TYR A 285 -14.77 5.11 0.20
N GLY A 286 -15.90 5.36 0.88
CA GLY A 286 -17.19 5.66 0.25
C GLY A 286 -18.18 4.49 0.33
N LYS A 287 -18.32 3.90 1.53
CA LYS A 287 -19.27 2.81 1.83
C LYS A 287 -20.72 3.20 1.53
N SER A 288 -21.10 4.43 1.84
CA SER A 288 -22.47 4.92 1.70
C SER A 288 -23.01 4.82 0.28
N LEU A 289 -22.17 5.07 -0.72
CA LEU A 289 -22.55 4.94 -2.12
C LEU A 289 -22.98 3.51 -2.49
N CYS A 290 -22.44 2.48 -1.82
CA CYS A 290 -22.75 1.08 -2.13
C CYS A 290 -24.19 0.69 -1.79
N TYR A 291 -24.83 1.41 -0.85
CA TYR A 291 -26.24 1.19 -0.49
C TYR A 291 -27.16 2.34 -0.90
N GLN A 292 -26.65 3.55 -1.14
CA GLN A 292 -27.44 4.68 -1.62
C GLN A 292 -27.68 4.66 -3.13
N PHE A 293 -26.70 4.20 -3.92
CA PHE A 293 -26.82 4.19 -5.38
C PHE A 293 -27.90 3.22 -5.90
N PRO A 294 -27.97 1.95 -5.45
CA PRO A 294 -28.92 1.00 -6.01
C PRO A 294 -30.40 1.43 -5.99
N PRO A 295 -30.98 1.92 -4.88
CA PRO A 295 -32.39 2.34 -4.87
C PRO A 295 -32.65 3.57 -5.75
N VAL A 296 -31.69 4.50 -5.84
CA VAL A 296 -31.77 5.66 -6.75
C VAL A 296 -31.80 5.21 -8.21
N TYR A 297 -31.01 4.19 -8.55
CA TYR A 297 -30.92 3.66 -9.91
C TYR A 297 -32.15 2.82 -10.30
N THR A 298 -32.65 1.97 -9.42
CA THR A 298 -33.78 1.06 -9.72
C THR A 298 -35.15 1.72 -9.53
N GLY A 299 -35.21 2.89 -8.89
CA GLY A 299 -36.47 3.52 -8.50
C GLY A 299 -37.23 2.78 -7.39
N GLY A 300 -36.56 1.86 -6.69
CA GLY A 300 -37.11 1.13 -5.54
C GLY A 300 -36.63 1.74 -4.21
N THR A 301 -36.98 1.11 -3.09
CA THR A 301 -36.60 1.61 -1.76
C THR A 301 -35.38 0.87 -1.20
N GLY A 302 -34.43 1.61 -0.63
CA GLY A 302 -33.31 1.05 0.13
C GLY A 302 -33.56 1.16 1.64
N ILE A 303 -33.49 0.05 2.35
CA ILE A 303 -33.59 0.04 3.83
C ILE A 303 -32.17 0.07 4.41
N VAL A 304 -31.89 1.00 5.32
CA VAL A 304 -30.57 1.13 5.96
C VAL A 304 -30.72 1.04 7.47
N VAL A 305 -30.18 -0.03 8.05
CA VAL A 305 -30.14 -0.27 9.50
C VAL A 305 -28.85 0.30 10.07
N CYS A 306 -28.98 1.30 10.94
CA CYS A 306 -27.84 2.00 11.55
C CYS A 306 -27.92 1.92 13.09
N PRO A 307 -26.78 1.78 13.79
CA PRO A 307 -26.77 1.74 15.26
C PRO A 307 -27.06 3.09 15.92
N LEU A 308 -26.91 4.21 15.20
CA LEU A 308 -26.90 5.54 15.79
C LEU A 308 -27.80 6.52 15.05
N ILE A 309 -28.69 7.15 15.80
CA ILE A 309 -29.59 8.20 15.30
C ILE A 309 -28.82 9.40 14.76
N SER A 310 -27.73 9.82 15.42
CA SER A 310 -26.92 10.96 14.94
C SER A 310 -26.30 10.70 13.56
N LEU A 311 -25.94 9.44 13.27
CA LEU A 311 -25.43 9.08 11.94
C LEU A 311 -26.54 9.09 10.90
N MET A 312 -27.75 8.66 11.28
CA MET A 312 -28.93 8.71 10.42
C MET A 312 -29.29 10.16 10.08
N GLU A 313 -29.29 11.06 11.06
CA GLU A 313 -29.52 12.51 10.88
C GLU A 313 -28.52 13.12 9.87
N ASP A 314 -27.22 12.86 10.04
CA ASP A 314 -26.16 13.34 9.14
C ASP A 314 -26.33 12.81 7.70
N GLN A 315 -26.73 11.55 7.54
CA GLN A 315 -26.94 10.94 6.22
C GLN A 315 -28.21 11.46 5.55
N CYS A 316 -29.31 11.61 6.29
CA CYS A 316 -30.54 12.23 5.78
C CYS A 316 -30.31 13.67 5.32
N LEU A 317 -29.55 14.47 6.08
CA LEU A 317 -29.19 15.84 5.68
C LEU A 317 -28.38 15.84 4.38
N THR A 318 -27.42 14.93 4.26
CA THR A 318 -26.61 14.78 3.04
C THR A 318 -27.49 14.40 1.84
N CYS A 319 -28.40 13.44 2.00
CA CYS A 319 -29.33 13.01 0.95
C CYS A 319 -30.31 14.13 0.54
N SER A 320 -30.84 14.89 1.50
CA SER A 320 -31.73 16.04 1.25
C SER A 320 -31.06 17.08 0.34
N LEU A 321 -29.78 17.36 0.56
CA LEU A 321 -28.99 18.28 -0.26
C LEU A 321 -28.68 17.74 -1.67
N LEU A 322 -28.75 16.42 -1.85
CA LEU A 322 -28.70 15.77 -3.17
C LEU A 322 -30.10 15.63 -3.81
N ARG A 323 -31.15 16.18 -3.17
CA ARG A 323 -32.57 16.05 -3.57
C ARG A 323 -33.08 14.60 -3.59
N LEU A 324 -32.50 13.74 -2.76
CA LEU A 324 -33.01 12.39 -2.55
C LEU A 324 -34.06 12.40 -1.42
N LEU A 325 -35.21 11.78 -1.65
CA LEU A 325 -36.25 11.61 -0.64
C LEU A 325 -35.82 10.54 0.37
N THR A 326 -35.64 10.94 1.62
CA THR A 326 -35.20 10.04 2.71
C THR A 326 -36.02 10.23 3.96
N VAL A 327 -36.35 9.12 4.62
CA VAL A 327 -37.09 9.10 5.88
C VAL A 327 -36.27 8.43 6.96
N MET A 328 -36.38 8.94 8.18
CA MET A 328 -35.76 8.37 9.37
C MET A 328 -36.83 7.78 10.28
N VAL A 329 -36.73 6.49 10.59
CA VAL A 329 -37.69 5.76 11.42
C VAL A 329 -37.00 5.22 12.65
N SER A 330 -37.48 5.61 13.82
CA SER A 330 -37.04 5.05 15.11
C SER A 330 -38.23 5.00 16.07
N PHE A 331 -38.10 4.30 17.20
CA PHE A 331 -39.13 4.33 18.25
C PHE A 331 -39.46 5.75 18.76
N CYS A 332 -38.58 6.73 18.54
CA CYS A 332 -38.80 8.11 18.96
C CYS A 332 -39.27 9.03 17.82
N LEU A 333 -39.23 8.58 16.57
CA LEU A 333 -39.48 9.39 15.37
C LEU A 333 -40.16 8.53 14.31
N PHE A 334 -41.46 8.75 14.10
CA PHE A 334 -42.24 8.05 13.07
C PHE A 334 -42.96 9.09 12.20
N GLU A 335 -42.33 9.47 11.09
CA GLU A 335 -42.92 10.31 10.05
C GLU A 335 -42.83 9.58 8.72
N PHE A 336 -43.78 8.67 8.46
CA PHE A 336 -43.93 8.01 7.16
C PHE A 336 -44.91 8.84 6.32
N SER A 337 -44.40 9.68 5.41
CA SER A 337 -45.22 10.70 4.76
C SER A 337 -45.38 10.58 3.25
N SER A 338 -44.78 9.60 2.56
CA SER A 338 -45.15 9.29 1.16
C SER A 338 -44.47 8.01 0.61
N PHE A 339 -45.13 7.37 -0.35
CA PHE A 339 -44.64 6.22 -1.11
C PHE A 339 -43.48 6.56 -2.08
N ASP A 340 -43.02 7.81 -2.15
CA ASP A 340 -41.93 8.28 -3.03
C ASP A 340 -40.53 8.19 -2.37
N THR A 341 -40.41 7.53 -1.22
CA THR A 341 -39.16 7.52 -0.43
C THR A 341 -38.12 6.55 -1.01
N VAL A 342 -36.94 7.08 -1.33
CA VAL A 342 -35.83 6.31 -1.96
C VAL A 342 -34.99 5.57 -0.92
N VAL A 343 -34.71 6.17 0.24
CA VAL A 343 -33.92 5.54 1.31
C VAL A 343 -34.57 5.72 2.68
N ILE A 344 -34.75 4.62 3.43
CA ILE A 344 -35.32 4.61 4.77
C ILE A 344 -34.23 4.20 5.77
N TYR A 345 -33.90 5.09 6.71
CA TYR A 345 -32.98 4.80 7.80
C TYR A 345 -33.73 4.31 9.03
N MET A 346 -33.30 3.19 9.61
CA MET A 346 -33.96 2.55 10.75
C MET A 346 -32.96 2.15 11.84
N THR A 347 -33.38 2.15 13.10
CA THR A 347 -32.59 1.54 14.19
C THR A 347 -32.79 0.01 14.20
N PRO A 348 -31.80 -0.79 14.63
CA PRO A 348 -31.91 -2.25 14.67
C PRO A 348 -33.05 -2.73 15.58
N GLU A 349 -33.34 -2.01 16.67
CA GLU A 349 -34.46 -2.31 17.55
C GLU A 349 -35.79 -2.21 16.80
N PHE A 350 -36.00 -1.12 16.06
CA PHE A 350 -37.23 -0.89 15.31
C PHE A 350 -37.37 -1.90 14.17
N CYS A 351 -36.30 -2.11 13.42
CA CYS A 351 -36.24 -3.05 12.29
C CYS A 351 -36.57 -4.49 12.73
N SER A 352 -36.09 -4.91 13.91
CA SER A 352 -36.33 -6.28 14.40
C SER A 352 -37.77 -6.57 14.82
N VAL A 353 -38.56 -5.53 15.15
CA VAL A 353 -39.95 -5.68 15.62
C VAL A 353 -40.94 -5.50 14.46
N ASN A 354 -40.64 -4.65 13.49
CA ASN A 354 -41.57 -4.26 12.43
C ASN A 354 -41.24 -4.97 11.10
N LEU A 355 -41.14 -6.30 11.12
CA LEU A 355 -40.86 -7.08 9.92
C LEU A 355 -42.02 -7.07 8.91
N GLU A 356 -43.27 -7.03 9.40
CA GLU A 356 -44.48 -6.97 8.57
C GLU A 356 -44.49 -5.71 7.70
N LEU A 357 -44.15 -4.55 8.28
CA LEU A 357 -44.00 -3.30 7.53
C LEU A 357 -42.99 -3.41 6.38
N LEU A 358 -41.87 -4.12 6.58
CA LEU A 358 -40.89 -4.32 5.52
C LEU A 358 -41.41 -5.24 4.41
N GLN A 359 -42.24 -6.21 4.75
CA GLN A 359 -42.90 -7.08 3.77
C GLN A 359 -43.94 -6.31 2.95
N ASP A 360 -44.71 -5.43 3.60
CA ASP A 360 -45.67 -4.56 2.91
C ASP A 360 -44.97 -3.60 1.95
N ILE A 361 -43.84 -3.00 2.35
CA ILE A 361 -43.03 -2.13 1.49
C ILE A 361 -42.48 -2.91 0.28
N ASP A 362 -41.99 -4.14 0.47
CA ASP A 362 -41.48 -4.97 -0.63
C ASP A 362 -42.57 -5.36 -1.63
N GLN A 363 -43.79 -5.63 -1.14
CA GLN A 363 -44.93 -5.97 -2.00
C GLN A 363 -45.49 -4.77 -2.76
N THR A 364 -45.42 -3.57 -2.19
CA THR A 364 -46.04 -2.35 -2.76
C THR A 364 -45.08 -1.57 -3.67
N ILE A 365 -43.85 -1.33 -3.22
CA ILE A 365 -42.85 -0.51 -3.92
C ILE A 365 -41.70 -1.37 -4.47
N GLY A 366 -41.32 -2.41 -3.72
CA GLY A 366 -40.15 -3.23 -3.99
C GLY A 366 -38.90 -2.70 -3.28
N ILE A 367 -38.25 -3.57 -2.49
CA ILE A 367 -37.01 -3.23 -1.79
C ILE A 367 -35.81 -3.59 -2.67
N ALA A 368 -35.01 -2.58 -3.01
CA ALA A 368 -33.80 -2.76 -3.82
C ALA A 368 -32.71 -3.53 -3.05
N LEU A 369 -32.54 -3.21 -1.76
CA LEU A 369 -31.59 -3.86 -0.85
C LEU A 369 -31.91 -3.53 0.62
N ILE A 370 -31.34 -4.32 1.53
CA ILE A 370 -31.23 -3.99 2.95
C ILE A 370 -29.75 -3.82 3.31
N ALA A 371 -29.35 -2.63 3.71
CA ALA A 371 -28.01 -2.34 4.21
C ALA A 371 -27.97 -2.39 5.73
N ILE A 372 -26.94 -3.03 6.28
CA ILE A 372 -26.65 -3.04 7.71
C ILE A 372 -25.31 -2.35 7.89
N ASP A 373 -25.35 -1.08 8.30
CA ASP A 373 -24.13 -0.29 8.53
C ASP A 373 -23.55 -0.58 9.93
N GLU A 374 -22.24 -0.44 10.05
CA GLU A 374 -21.46 -0.86 11.22
C GLU A 374 -21.79 -2.30 11.68
N ALA A 375 -21.87 -3.23 10.72
CA ALA A 375 -22.23 -4.62 10.94
C ALA A 375 -21.36 -5.35 11.98
N HIS A 376 -20.16 -4.82 12.30
CA HIS A 376 -19.34 -5.36 13.39
C HIS A 376 -20.05 -5.34 14.76
N CYS A 377 -21.10 -4.51 14.95
CA CYS A 377 -21.91 -4.47 16.17
C CYS A 377 -22.65 -5.79 16.46
N ILE A 378 -22.81 -6.67 15.46
CA ILE A 378 -23.48 -7.97 15.67
C ILE A 378 -22.62 -8.98 16.42
N SER A 379 -21.29 -8.84 16.33
CA SER A 379 -20.35 -9.79 16.89
C SER A 379 -20.05 -9.45 18.34
N GLU A 380 -20.18 -10.44 19.23
CA GLU A 380 -19.72 -10.31 20.63
C GLU A 380 -18.21 -10.07 20.72
N TRP A 381 -17.48 -10.50 19.68
CA TRP A 381 -16.04 -10.29 19.54
C TRP A 381 -15.71 -8.96 18.87
N GLY A 382 -16.73 -8.20 18.45
CA GLY A 382 -16.62 -6.83 17.98
C GLY A 382 -16.27 -5.85 19.11
N HIS A 383 -15.95 -4.62 18.72
CA HIS A 383 -15.58 -3.56 19.66
C HIS A 383 -16.78 -2.77 20.19
N ASP A 384 -17.94 -2.82 19.52
CA ASP A 384 -19.21 -2.21 19.94
C ASP A 384 -20.39 -3.19 19.81
N PHE A 385 -20.35 -4.31 20.54
CA PHE A 385 -21.41 -5.32 20.49
C PHE A 385 -22.78 -4.78 20.93
N ARG A 386 -23.83 -5.08 20.17
CA ARG A 386 -25.21 -4.71 20.45
C ARG A 386 -26.15 -5.89 20.24
N ASN A 387 -26.87 -6.27 21.29
CA ASN A 387 -27.78 -7.42 21.23
C ASN A 387 -28.92 -7.24 20.22
N SER A 388 -29.35 -6.00 19.94
CA SER A 388 -30.39 -5.72 18.93
C SER A 388 -29.99 -6.16 17.52
N PHE A 389 -28.71 -6.12 17.17
CA PHE A 389 -28.23 -6.57 15.86
C PHE A 389 -28.38 -8.09 15.66
N ARG A 390 -28.33 -8.89 16.73
CA ARG A 390 -28.50 -10.35 16.60
C ARG A 390 -29.91 -10.76 16.14
N LYS A 391 -30.90 -9.91 16.40
CA LYS A 391 -32.29 -10.14 15.95
C LYS A 391 -32.50 -9.88 14.46
N LEU A 392 -31.52 -9.25 13.78
CA LEU A 392 -31.58 -9.00 12.34
C LEU A 392 -31.44 -10.29 11.51
N ASN A 393 -31.11 -11.42 12.14
CA ASN A 393 -31.10 -12.75 11.53
C ASN A 393 -32.47 -13.16 10.94
N LEU A 394 -33.55 -12.52 11.40
CA LEU A 394 -34.93 -12.73 10.92
C LEU A 394 -35.18 -12.06 9.57
N LEU A 395 -34.43 -11.02 9.20
CA LEU A 395 -34.64 -10.27 7.95
C LEU A 395 -34.55 -11.17 6.72
N LYS A 396 -33.52 -12.02 6.65
CA LYS A 396 -33.35 -12.93 5.50
C LYS A 396 -34.41 -14.02 5.43
N LYS A 397 -35.10 -14.31 6.55
CA LYS A 397 -36.25 -15.22 6.57
C LYS A 397 -37.51 -14.51 6.07
N ALA A 398 -37.74 -13.27 6.49
CA ALA A 398 -38.90 -12.47 6.11
C ALA A 398 -38.84 -11.99 4.64
N LEU A 399 -37.65 -11.64 4.16
CA LEU A 399 -37.38 -11.09 2.83
C LEU A 399 -36.25 -11.88 2.14
N PRO A 400 -36.53 -13.11 1.67
CA PRO A 400 -35.50 -14.01 1.14
C PRO A 400 -34.93 -13.58 -0.21
N SER A 401 -35.73 -12.88 -1.03
CA SER A 401 -35.37 -12.36 -2.36
C SER A 401 -34.53 -11.08 -2.30
N VAL A 402 -34.63 -10.31 -1.22
CA VAL A 402 -33.97 -9.02 -1.08
C VAL A 402 -32.50 -9.23 -0.68
N PRO A 403 -31.53 -8.62 -1.41
CA PRO A 403 -30.11 -8.74 -1.06
C PRO A 403 -29.77 -7.95 0.20
N ILE A 404 -29.01 -8.57 1.11
CA ILE A 404 -28.50 -7.91 2.31
C ILE A 404 -27.03 -7.50 2.09
N VAL A 405 -26.73 -6.23 2.35
CA VAL A 405 -25.38 -5.66 2.29
C VAL A 405 -24.93 -5.29 3.71
N ALA A 406 -24.07 -6.10 4.30
CA ALA A 406 -23.46 -5.82 5.60
C ALA A 406 -22.17 -5.00 5.40
N LEU A 407 -22.08 -3.81 5.97
CA LEU A 407 -20.94 -2.90 5.81
C LEU A 407 -20.23 -2.66 7.14
N THR A 408 -18.90 -2.64 7.13
CA THR A 408 -18.12 -2.28 8.31
C THR A 408 -16.76 -1.68 7.92
N ALA A 409 -16.25 -0.78 8.76
CA ALA A 409 -14.89 -0.26 8.63
C ALA A 409 -13.83 -1.22 9.14
N THR A 410 -14.15 -1.99 10.17
CA THR A 410 -13.22 -2.76 10.98
C THR A 410 -13.82 -4.14 11.23
N ALA A 411 -13.34 -5.13 10.49
CA ALA A 411 -13.67 -6.53 10.75
C ALA A 411 -12.47 -7.41 10.45
N SER A 412 -11.94 -8.03 11.50
CA SER A 412 -10.99 -9.13 11.40
C SER A 412 -11.67 -10.36 10.76
N PRO A 413 -10.91 -11.34 10.25
CA PRO A 413 -11.48 -12.55 9.66
C PRO A 413 -12.52 -13.24 10.55
N SER A 414 -12.26 -13.35 11.86
CA SER A 414 -13.20 -13.95 12.83
C SER A 414 -14.50 -13.15 12.97
N ILE A 415 -14.44 -11.82 12.93
CA ILE A 415 -15.64 -10.97 12.99
C ILE A 415 -16.45 -11.10 11.69
N ARG A 416 -15.79 -11.26 10.54
CA ARG A 416 -16.47 -11.43 9.24
C ARG A 416 -17.32 -12.70 9.22
N GLU A 417 -16.77 -13.82 9.68
CA GLU A 417 -17.49 -15.08 9.79
C GLU A 417 -18.70 -14.95 10.73
N ASP A 418 -18.52 -14.28 11.87
CA ASP A 418 -19.61 -14.05 12.83
C ASP A 418 -20.74 -13.20 12.22
N ILE A 419 -20.40 -12.15 11.45
CA ILE A 419 -21.39 -11.35 10.72
C ILE A 419 -22.18 -12.21 9.73
N VAL A 420 -21.50 -13.01 8.91
CA VAL A 420 -22.15 -13.88 7.91
C VAL A 420 -23.10 -14.87 8.58
N ASN A 421 -22.63 -15.52 9.63
CA ASN A 421 -23.40 -16.53 10.37
C ASN A 421 -24.59 -15.90 11.11
N CYS A 422 -24.40 -14.78 11.81
CA CYS A 422 -25.47 -14.14 12.55
C CYS A 422 -26.53 -13.53 11.65
N LEU A 423 -26.18 -12.99 10.48
CA LEU A 423 -27.15 -12.43 9.54
C LEU A 423 -27.79 -13.48 8.61
N ASN A 424 -27.36 -14.74 8.68
CA ASN A 424 -27.78 -15.82 7.76
C ASN A 424 -27.58 -15.44 6.28
N LEU A 425 -26.46 -14.79 5.95
CA LEU A 425 -26.19 -14.38 4.57
C LEU A 425 -25.98 -15.62 3.68
N LYS A 426 -26.64 -15.66 2.53
CA LYS A 426 -26.59 -16.81 1.62
C LYS A 426 -25.49 -16.61 0.58
N ASN A 427 -24.43 -17.41 0.68
CA ASN A 427 -23.26 -17.35 -0.22
C ASN A 427 -22.79 -15.90 -0.51
N PRO A 428 -22.50 -15.07 0.52
CA PRO A 428 -22.27 -13.66 0.31
C PRO A 428 -20.99 -13.39 -0.47
N GLN A 429 -20.98 -12.35 -1.29
CA GLN A 429 -19.74 -11.80 -1.83
C GLN A 429 -19.01 -11.04 -0.70
N ILE A 430 -17.85 -11.57 -0.28
CA ILE A 430 -17.01 -10.93 0.73
C ILE A 430 -15.99 -10.04 0.01
N THR A 431 -16.07 -8.73 0.24
CA THR A 431 -15.18 -7.76 -0.39
C THR A 431 -14.44 -6.94 0.65
N CYS A 432 -13.11 -7.01 0.63
CA CYS A 432 -12.24 -6.26 1.55
C CYS A 432 -11.36 -5.28 0.76
N THR A 433 -11.34 -3.99 1.11
CA THR A 433 -10.32 -3.06 0.60
C THR A 433 -9.02 -3.20 1.39
N SER A 434 -7.96 -2.52 0.95
CA SER A 434 -6.84 -2.26 1.88
C SER A 434 -7.34 -1.38 3.02
N PHE A 435 -6.74 -1.55 4.20
CA PHE A 435 -6.94 -0.70 5.36
C PHE A 435 -6.00 0.51 5.36
N ASP A 436 -5.20 0.68 4.31
CA ASP A 436 -4.24 1.77 4.23
C ASP A 436 -4.91 3.13 4.03
N ARG A 437 -4.43 4.12 4.77
CA ARG A 437 -4.87 5.51 4.74
C ARG A 437 -3.64 6.39 4.54
N PRO A 438 -3.09 6.49 3.31
CA PRO A 438 -1.80 7.14 3.04
C PRO A 438 -1.75 8.60 3.50
N ASN A 439 -2.91 9.26 3.58
CA ASN A 439 -3.03 10.63 4.03
C ASN A 439 -2.95 10.85 5.56
N LEU A 440 -2.88 9.78 6.37
CA LEU A 440 -2.77 9.88 7.83
C LEU A 440 -1.34 9.68 8.31
N TYR A 441 -0.72 10.71 8.89
CA TYR A 441 0.55 10.58 9.61
C TYR A 441 0.30 10.04 11.03
N LEU A 442 1.10 9.05 11.46
CA LEU A 442 0.91 8.35 12.75
C LEU A 442 2.08 8.63 13.70
N GLU A 443 1.82 9.05 14.93
CA GLU A 443 2.86 9.33 15.92
C GLU A 443 2.45 8.88 17.34
N VAL A 444 3.41 8.32 18.07
CA VAL A 444 3.21 7.87 19.46
C VAL A 444 4.24 8.53 20.37
N GLY A 445 3.76 9.36 21.29
CA GLY A 445 4.53 10.03 22.33
C GLY A 445 4.22 9.55 23.75
N ARG A 446 5.04 9.98 24.70
CA ARG A 446 4.82 9.76 26.14
C ARG A 446 4.21 11.01 26.77
N GLN A 447 3.27 10.84 27.68
CA GLN A 447 2.78 11.97 28.48
C GLN A 447 3.89 12.44 29.45
N SER A 448 4.03 13.75 29.61
CA SER A 448 4.94 14.34 30.60
C SER A 448 4.34 14.38 32.01
N GLY A 449 3.03 14.11 32.12
CA GLY A 449 2.25 14.27 33.34
C GLY A 449 1.67 15.67 33.50
N ASN A 450 1.91 16.57 32.54
CA ASN A 450 1.30 17.91 32.48
C ASN A 450 0.55 18.08 31.15
N ILE A 451 -0.78 18.12 31.23
CA ILE A 451 -1.69 18.22 30.08
C ILE A 451 -1.35 19.43 29.21
N LEU A 452 -1.12 20.59 29.83
CA LEU A 452 -0.84 21.82 29.13
C LEU A 452 0.45 21.72 28.30
N ARG A 453 1.52 21.18 28.91
CA ARG A 453 2.81 20.98 28.22
C ARG A 453 2.67 20.02 27.05
N ASP A 454 1.93 18.94 27.26
CA ASP A 454 1.77 17.86 26.30
C ASP A 454 0.91 18.27 25.09
N LEU A 455 -0.11 19.12 25.30
CA LEU A 455 -0.99 19.59 24.22
C LEU A 455 -0.46 20.85 23.53
N LYS A 456 0.31 21.69 24.22
CA LYS A 456 0.84 22.94 23.66
C LYS A 456 1.72 22.75 22.43
N GLN A 457 2.35 21.59 22.27
CA GLN A 457 3.16 21.27 21.08
C GLN A 457 2.34 21.15 19.79
N PHE A 458 1.01 20.97 19.89
CA PHE A 458 0.10 20.87 18.74
C PHE A 458 -0.63 22.19 18.44
N LEU A 459 -0.34 23.25 19.20
CA LEU A 459 -1.01 24.53 19.08
C LEU A 459 -0.12 25.56 18.38
N ILE A 460 -0.74 26.34 17.50
CA ILE A 460 -0.16 27.52 16.88
C ILE A 460 -0.58 28.75 17.68
N ARG A 461 0.36 29.69 17.86
CA ARG A 461 0.07 30.98 18.47
C ARG A 461 -0.60 31.91 17.46
N LYS A 462 -1.80 32.38 17.78
CA LYS A 462 -2.53 33.39 17.01
C LYS A 462 -2.44 34.72 17.76
N GLY A 463 -1.67 35.68 17.24
CA GLY A 463 -1.51 36.99 17.90
C GLY A 463 -0.76 36.94 19.24
N SER A 464 -1.12 37.85 20.17
CA SER A 464 -0.33 38.12 21.38
C SER A 464 -0.51 37.08 22.50
N SER A 465 -1.68 36.46 22.65
CA SER A 465 -1.97 35.56 23.80
C SER A 465 -2.87 34.35 23.51
N THR A 466 -3.45 34.20 22.31
CA THR A 466 -4.35 33.09 22.01
C THR A 466 -3.67 31.98 21.22
N TYR A 467 -4.15 30.76 21.41
CA TYR A 467 -3.67 29.57 20.73
C TYR A 467 -4.81 28.92 19.96
N GLU A 468 -4.48 28.28 18.84
CA GLU A 468 -5.42 27.49 18.05
C GLU A 468 -4.72 26.25 17.48
N PHE A 469 -5.49 25.23 17.14
CA PHE A 469 -4.98 24.10 16.36
C PHE A 469 -4.80 24.49 14.88
N GLU A 470 -4.05 23.70 14.13
CA GLU A 470 -3.94 23.85 12.66
C GLU A 470 -5.25 23.56 11.90
N GLY A 471 -6.25 22.99 12.57
CA GLY A 471 -7.57 22.74 12.03
C GLY A 471 -8.46 21.97 13.00
N PRO A 472 -9.64 21.51 12.54
CA PRO A 472 -10.57 20.79 13.38
C PRO A 472 -9.93 19.55 14.01
N THR A 473 -10.02 19.46 15.34
CA THR A 473 -9.28 18.50 16.15
C THR A 473 -10.21 17.70 17.06
N ILE A 474 -9.94 16.40 17.21
CA ILE A 474 -10.60 15.56 18.22
C ILE A 474 -9.55 15.09 19.22
N VAL A 475 -9.80 15.28 20.52
CA VAL A 475 -8.96 14.77 21.60
C VAL A 475 -9.71 13.65 22.34
N TYR A 476 -9.31 12.40 22.16
CA TYR A 476 -9.87 11.26 22.87
C TYR A 476 -9.20 11.06 24.23
N CYS A 477 -10.01 10.97 25.29
CA CYS A 477 -9.58 10.73 26.66
C CYS A 477 -10.20 9.44 27.22
N PRO A 478 -9.50 8.73 28.13
CA PRO A 478 -9.98 7.46 28.68
C PRO A 478 -11.14 7.62 29.69
N SER A 479 -11.35 8.81 30.26
CA SER A 479 -12.38 9.05 31.28
C SER A 479 -13.05 10.40 31.12
N ARG A 480 -14.27 10.52 31.66
CA ARG A 480 -15.04 11.79 31.71
C ARG A 480 -14.26 12.88 32.45
N LYS A 481 -13.61 12.52 33.56
CA LYS A 481 -12.79 13.43 34.35
C LYS A 481 -11.62 13.98 33.53
N ALA A 482 -10.92 13.12 32.79
CA ALA A 482 -9.82 13.55 31.93
C ALA A 482 -10.31 14.47 30.80
N THR A 483 -11.48 14.19 30.21
CA THR A 483 -12.11 15.06 29.21
C THR A 483 -12.32 16.48 29.76
N GLU A 484 -12.95 16.63 30.92
CA GLU A 484 -13.20 17.94 31.53
C GLU A 484 -11.90 18.66 31.92
N GLN A 485 -10.90 17.93 32.41
CA GLN A 485 -9.58 18.49 32.72
C GLN A 485 -8.85 19.02 31.48
N VAL A 486 -8.90 18.29 30.37
CA VAL A 486 -8.27 18.73 29.12
C VAL A 486 -8.97 19.97 28.56
N VAL A 487 -10.31 20.01 28.57
CA VAL A 487 -11.08 21.20 28.18
C VAL A 487 -10.69 22.40 29.04
N PHE A 488 -10.59 22.21 30.35
CA PHE A 488 -10.18 23.27 31.28
C PHE A 488 -8.78 23.84 30.94
N GLU A 489 -7.80 22.99 30.66
CA GLU A 489 -6.44 23.44 30.30
C GLU A 489 -6.37 24.10 28.91
N LEU A 490 -7.13 23.61 27.93
CA LEU A 490 -7.21 24.22 26.59
C LEU A 490 -7.89 25.60 26.63
N ASN A 491 -8.95 25.75 27.43
CA ASN A 491 -9.63 27.03 27.61
C ASN A 491 -8.72 28.10 28.23
N LYS A 492 -7.79 27.72 29.12
CA LYS A 492 -6.78 28.66 29.66
C LYS A 492 -5.85 29.22 28.59
N LEU A 493 -5.67 28.51 27.48
CA LEU A 493 -4.89 28.97 26.32
C LEU A 493 -5.74 29.73 25.29
N GLY A 494 -7.02 29.95 25.56
CA GLY A 494 -7.96 30.60 24.64
C GLY A 494 -8.37 29.73 23.45
N VAL A 495 -8.15 28.41 23.50
CA VAL A 495 -8.57 27.47 22.44
C VAL A 495 -10.08 27.23 22.55
N THR A 496 -10.83 27.41 21.46
CA THR A 496 -12.27 27.13 21.43
C THR A 496 -12.55 25.63 21.38
N CYS A 497 -12.98 25.05 22.52
CA CYS A 497 -13.22 23.62 22.61
C CYS A 497 -14.44 23.24 23.46
N GLY A 498 -15.00 22.05 23.19
CA GLY A 498 -16.14 21.48 23.92
C GLY A 498 -15.87 20.06 24.43
N ALA A 499 -16.45 19.72 25.58
CA ALA A 499 -16.44 18.35 26.11
C ALA A 499 -17.50 17.48 25.42
N TYR A 500 -17.25 16.18 25.24
CA TYR A 500 -18.26 15.23 24.80
C TYR A 500 -18.11 13.86 25.49
N HIS A 501 -19.05 13.54 26.38
CA HIS A 501 -19.10 12.23 27.00
C HIS A 501 -20.50 11.85 27.50
N ALA A 502 -20.72 10.56 27.76
CA ALA A 502 -22.03 10.02 28.16
C ALA A 502 -22.61 10.60 29.46
N GLY A 503 -21.81 11.26 30.30
CA GLY A 503 -22.32 11.96 31.49
C GLY A 503 -22.98 13.32 31.21
N MET A 504 -22.98 13.80 29.96
CA MET A 504 -23.59 15.08 29.60
C MET A 504 -25.06 14.90 29.20
N GLY A 505 -25.88 15.91 29.50
CA GLY A 505 -27.26 15.97 29.01
C GLY A 505 -27.34 15.87 27.49
N ILE A 506 -28.44 15.28 26.99
CA ILE A 506 -28.67 15.04 25.55
C ILE A 506 -28.56 16.35 24.76
N GLN A 507 -29.18 17.42 25.27
CA GLN A 507 -29.14 18.73 24.60
C GLN A 507 -27.72 19.26 24.48
N LYS A 508 -26.96 19.29 25.58
CA LYS A 508 -25.57 19.77 25.57
C LYS A 508 -24.68 18.95 24.61
N ARG A 509 -24.89 17.63 24.52
CA ARG A 509 -24.18 16.79 23.54
C ARG A 509 -24.54 17.15 22.10
N ARG A 510 -25.83 17.37 21.81
CA ARG A 510 -26.29 17.81 20.49
C ARG A 510 -25.71 19.19 20.13
N ASP A 511 -25.72 20.13 21.07
CA ASP A 511 -25.19 21.48 20.86
C ASP A 511 -23.69 21.44 20.56
N THR A 512 -22.89 20.72 21.37
CA THR A 512 -21.44 20.57 21.10
C THR A 512 -21.16 19.85 19.78
N HIS A 513 -21.97 18.84 19.43
CA HIS A 513 -21.85 18.17 18.13
C HIS A 513 -22.11 19.15 16.99
N HIS A 514 -23.20 19.92 17.04
CA HIS A 514 -23.54 20.91 16.02
C HIS A 514 -22.48 22.01 15.89
N GLN A 515 -22.02 22.54 17.02
CA GLN A 515 -20.94 23.53 17.05
C GLN A 515 -19.68 23.03 16.35
N PHE A 516 -19.30 21.77 16.58
CA PHE A 516 -18.12 21.18 15.94
C PHE A 516 -18.33 20.93 14.44
N MET A 517 -19.52 20.45 14.05
CA MET A 517 -19.85 20.22 12.64
C MET A 517 -19.86 21.53 11.85
N ARG A 518 -20.26 22.64 12.48
CA ARG A 518 -20.35 23.98 11.89
C ARG A 518 -19.07 24.81 12.00
N ASP A 519 -17.98 24.24 12.51
CA ASP A 519 -16.71 24.96 12.74
C ASP A 519 -16.84 26.15 13.72
N GLU A 520 -17.85 26.15 14.60
CA GLU A 520 -18.03 27.13 15.69
C GLU A 520 -17.05 26.86 16.85
N ILE A 521 -16.71 25.57 17.07
CA ILE A 521 -15.62 25.15 17.95
C ILE A 521 -14.57 24.39 17.14
N GLN A 522 -13.31 24.63 17.47
CA GLN A 522 -12.19 24.03 16.74
C GLN A 522 -11.86 22.62 17.24
N CYS A 523 -12.11 22.35 18.52
CA CYS A 523 -11.72 21.10 19.16
C CYS A 523 -12.88 20.49 19.94
N VAL A 524 -13.08 19.18 19.79
CA VAL A 524 -13.91 18.40 20.72
C VAL A 524 -13.02 17.45 21.51
N VAL A 525 -13.11 17.56 22.83
CA VAL A 525 -12.46 16.64 23.76
C VAL A 525 -13.50 15.61 24.18
N ALA A 526 -13.23 14.34 23.91
CA ALA A 526 -14.25 13.31 23.94
C ALA A 526 -13.78 12.03 24.63
N THR A 527 -14.74 11.27 25.15
CA THR A 527 -14.54 9.83 25.37
C THR A 527 -14.92 9.06 24.10
N VAL A 528 -14.71 7.73 24.10
CA VAL A 528 -15.13 6.84 22.99
C VAL A 528 -16.61 7.04 22.60
N ALA A 529 -17.45 7.53 23.52
CA ALA A 529 -18.86 7.86 23.27
C ALA A 529 -19.12 8.90 22.16
N PHE A 530 -18.14 9.73 21.80
CA PHE A 530 -18.24 10.65 20.66
C PHE A 530 -18.03 9.95 19.32
N GLY A 531 -17.31 8.81 19.34
CA GLY A 531 -16.75 8.15 18.16
C GLY A 531 -17.78 7.88 17.08
N MET A 532 -18.55 6.81 17.20
CA MET A 532 -19.18 6.15 16.04
C MET A 532 -20.00 7.03 15.07
N GLY A 533 -20.64 8.13 15.51
CA GLY A 533 -21.62 8.88 14.70
C GLY A 533 -21.10 10.06 13.86
N ILE A 534 -19.84 10.50 14.01
CA ILE A 534 -19.41 11.77 13.40
C ILE A 534 -19.00 11.59 11.94
N ASN A 535 -19.57 12.41 11.06
CA ASN A 535 -19.20 12.50 9.66
C ASN A 535 -18.68 13.89 9.23
N LYS A 536 -17.69 14.44 9.95
CA LYS A 536 -16.94 15.63 9.52
C LYS A 536 -15.79 15.23 8.60
N ALA A 537 -15.81 15.71 7.36
CA ALA A 537 -14.85 15.28 6.33
C ALA A 537 -13.43 15.81 6.55
N ASP A 538 -13.32 16.97 7.20
CA ASP A 538 -12.14 17.84 7.23
C ASP A 538 -11.43 17.88 8.59
N ILE A 539 -11.53 16.82 9.39
CA ILE A 539 -10.75 16.67 10.63
C ILE A 539 -9.26 16.56 10.29
N ARG A 540 -8.44 17.47 10.84
CA ARG A 540 -6.99 17.57 10.57
C ARG A 540 -6.13 16.86 11.59
N MET A 541 -6.63 16.74 12.82
CA MET A 541 -5.88 16.12 13.89
C MET A 541 -6.76 15.27 14.80
N VAL A 542 -6.26 14.09 15.15
CA VAL A 542 -6.84 13.23 16.18
C VAL A 542 -5.75 12.97 17.22
N ILE A 543 -6.02 13.29 18.48
CA ILE A 543 -5.10 13.11 19.60
C ILE A 543 -5.73 12.14 20.60
N HIS A 544 -5.07 11.02 20.88
CA HIS A 544 -5.41 10.17 22.00
C HIS A 544 -4.59 10.58 23.22
N TYR A 545 -5.22 11.25 24.18
CA TYR A 545 -4.64 11.60 25.46
C TYR A 545 -4.90 10.49 26.48
N GLY A 546 -4.15 9.40 26.32
CA GLY A 546 -4.25 8.13 27.04
C GLY A 546 -4.16 6.94 26.09
N ALA A 547 -3.75 5.77 26.59
CA ALA A 547 -3.70 4.56 25.76
C ALA A 547 -5.11 4.15 25.26
N PRO A 548 -5.31 4.00 23.93
CA PRO A 548 -6.52 3.39 23.38
C PRO A 548 -6.77 1.99 23.96
N LYS A 549 -8.04 1.56 23.97
CA LYS A 549 -8.44 0.27 24.54
C LYS A 549 -7.92 -0.92 23.75
N GLU A 550 -8.08 -0.86 22.42
CA GLU A 550 -7.71 -1.90 21.47
C GLU A 550 -7.47 -1.31 20.07
N MET A 551 -6.86 -2.10 19.19
CA MET A 551 -6.45 -1.67 17.84
C MET A 551 -7.63 -1.29 16.95
N GLU A 552 -8.76 -2.00 17.08
CA GLU A 552 -10.01 -1.77 16.35
C GLU A 552 -10.59 -0.39 16.64
N SER A 553 -10.78 -0.08 17.93
CA SER A 553 -11.26 1.25 18.36
C SER A 553 -10.29 2.33 17.91
N TYR A 554 -8.98 2.12 18.12
CA TYR A 554 -7.95 3.08 17.71
C TYR A 554 -8.03 3.38 16.21
N TYR A 555 -8.12 2.36 15.35
CA TYR A 555 -8.22 2.54 13.91
C TYR A 555 -9.50 3.26 13.48
N GLN A 556 -10.63 2.94 14.11
CA GLN A 556 -11.91 3.62 13.84
C GLN A 556 -11.87 5.10 14.26
N GLU A 557 -11.24 5.40 15.40
CA GLU A 557 -11.09 6.73 15.98
C GLU A 557 -10.17 7.62 15.12
N ILE A 558 -8.97 7.15 14.76
CA ILE A 558 -8.06 7.90 13.87
C ILE A 558 -8.60 7.99 12.44
N GLY A 559 -9.39 7.01 12.00
CA GLY A 559 -10.02 6.98 10.67
C GLY A 559 -11.02 8.11 10.40
N ARG A 560 -11.36 8.91 11.42
CA ARG A 560 -12.17 10.13 11.31
C ARG A 560 -11.39 11.29 10.70
N ALA A 561 -10.07 11.30 10.88
CA ALA A 561 -9.20 12.28 10.26
C ALA A 561 -9.16 12.11 8.74
N GLY A 562 -9.02 13.22 8.01
CA GLY A 562 -8.66 13.22 6.60
C GLY A 562 -9.63 12.45 5.68
N ARG A 563 -10.94 12.46 5.94
CA ARG A 563 -11.93 11.78 5.08
C ARG A 563 -12.08 12.44 3.71
N ASP A 564 -11.73 13.72 3.61
CA ASP A 564 -11.56 14.48 2.37
C ASP A 564 -10.33 14.05 1.53
N GLY A 565 -9.48 13.16 2.05
CA GLY A 565 -8.27 12.66 1.40
C GLY A 565 -7.04 13.56 1.59
N LEU A 566 -7.18 14.72 2.26
CA LEU A 566 -6.06 15.62 2.55
C LEU A 566 -5.22 15.11 3.72
N PRO A 567 -3.95 15.57 3.84
CA PRO A 567 -3.09 15.21 4.96
C PRO A 567 -3.74 15.51 6.31
N ALA A 568 -3.62 14.56 7.23
CA ALA A 568 -4.04 14.71 8.62
C ALA A 568 -3.11 13.93 9.54
N SER A 569 -3.05 14.30 10.82
CA SER A 569 -2.14 13.67 11.78
C SER A 569 -2.88 13.01 12.93
N CYS A 570 -2.34 11.89 13.41
CA CYS A 570 -2.92 11.08 14.46
C CYS A 570 -1.86 10.80 15.53
N HIS A 571 -2.07 11.35 16.72
CA HIS A 571 -1.10 11.35 17.81
C HIS A 571 -1.63 10.53 18.98
N VAL A 572 -0.79 9.69 19.59
CA VAL A 572 -1.11 9.01 20.85
C VAL A 572 -0.14 9.43 21.93
N LEU A 573 -0.63 10.01 23.01
CA LEU A 573 0.14 10.34 24.20
C LEU A 573 -0.26 9.40 25.34
N TRP A 574 0.63 8.50 25.75
CA TRP A 574 0.29 7.44 26.71
C TRP A 574 1.30 7.26 27.84
N THR A 575 0.85 6.61 28.91
CA THR A 575 1.68 6.14 30.04
C THR A 575 1.42 4.67 30.35
N ALA A 576 2.38 4.00 31.00
CA ALA A 576 2.18 2.62 31.45
C ALA A 576 1.00 2.48 32.43
N ALA A 577 0.68 3.53 33.19
CA ALA A 577 -0.48 3.55 34.10
C ALA A 577 -1.81 3.41 33.35
N ASP A 578 -1.91 3.90 32.12
CA ASP A 578 -3.11 3.77 31.28
C ASP A 578 -3.40 2.30 30.96
N LEU A 579 -2.36 1.51 30.65
CA LEU A 579 -2.50 0.08 30.39
C LEU A 579 -2.91 -0.70 31.64
N VAL A 580 -2.42 -0.29 32.81
CA VAL A 580 -2.83 -0.88 34.10
C VAL A 580 -4.31 -0.60 34.38
N LEU A 581 -4.77 0.62 34.11
CA LEU A 581 -6.18 0.99 34.21
C LEU A 581 -7.03 0.11 33.27
N ASN A 582 -6.62 -0.04 32.01
CA ASN A 582 -7.32 -0.89 31.04
C ASN A 582 -7.37 -2.36 31.51
N ARG A 583 -6.27 -2.92 32.02
CA ARG A 583 -6.24 -4.28 32.58
C ARG A 583 -7.19 -4.44 33.78
N ARG A 584 -7.30 -3.43 34.64
CA ARG A 584 -8.26 -3.43 35.76
C ARG A 584 -9.70 -3.43 35.27
N LEU A 585 -10.05 -2.57 34.31
CA LEU A 585 -11.40 -2.53 33.74
C LEU A 585 -11.79 -3.87 33.09
N LEU A 586 -10.84 -4.56 32.45
CA LEU A 586 -11.07 -5.89 31.88
C LEU A 586 -11.25 -6.98 32.94
N SER A 587 -10.77 -6.80 34.18
CA SER A 587 -10.95 -7.79 35.25
C SER A 587 -12.38 -7.86 35.78
N GLU A 588 -13.19 -6.84 35.53
CA GLU A 588 -14.62 -6.78 35.91
C GLU A 588 -15.51 -7.62 34.96
N ILE A 589 -14.95 -8.12 33.85
CA ILE A 589 -15.68 -8.94 32.87
C ILE A 589 -15.82 -10.38 33.40
N HIS A 590 -17.06 -10.82 33.64
CA HIS A 590 -17.36 -12.18 34.13
C HIS A 590 -17.10 -13.29 33.10
N ASN A 591 -17.33 -13.04 31.80
CA ASN A 591 -17.10 -14.05 30.77
C ASN A 591 -15.60 -14.25 30.51
N GLU A 592 -15.07 -15.40 30.92
CA GLU A 592 -13.64 -15.69 30.86
C GLU A 592 -13.08 -15.73 29.42
N LYS A 593 -13.80 -16.34 28.48
CA LYS A 593 -13.35 -16.42 27.07
C LYS A 593 -13.28 -15.01 26.46
N PHE A 594 -14.30 -14.19 26.71
CA PHE A 594 -14.33 -12.79 26.25
C PHE A 594 -13.23 -11.95 26.90
N ARG A 595 -13.01 -12.11 28.22
CA ARG A 595 -11.94 -11.44 28.98
C ARG A 595 -10.56 -11.78 28.42
N LEU A 596 -10.27 -13.06 28.18
CA LEU A 596 -8.99 -13.50 27.61
C LEU A 596 -8.77 -12.92 26.20
N CYS A 597 -9.81 -12.84 25.38
CA CYS A 597 -9.72 -12.21 24.07
C CYS A 597 -9.39 -10.71 24.17
N LYS A 598 -10.08 -9.97 25.04
CA LYS A 598 -9.80 -8.54 25.26
C LYS A 598 -8.40 -8.30 25.83
N LEU A 599 -7.89 -9.17 26.71
CA LEU A 599 -6.52 -9.10 27.20
C LEU A 599 -5.49 -9.28 26.07
N LYS A 600 -5.72 -10.22 25.15
CA LYS A 600 -4.87 -10.38 23.95
C LYS A 600 -4.91 -9.14 23.05
N MET A 601 -6.06 -8.48 22.92
CA MET A 601 -6.16 -7.23 22.15
C MET A 601 -5.40 -6.09 22.82
N LEU A 602 -5.45 -5.99 24.15
CA LEU A 602 -4.68 -5.01 24.90
C LEU A 602 -3.17 -5.24 24.79
N GLU A 603 -2.71 -6.49 24.78
CA GLU A 603 -1.29 -6.83 24.53
C GLU A 603 -0.84 -6.40 23.14
N LYS A 604 -1.68 -6.56 22.11
CA LYS A 604 -1.40 -6.03 20.77
C LYS A 604 -1.29 -4.51 20.76
N MET A 605 -2.16 -3.83 21.50
CA MET A 605 -2.11 -2.36 21.63
C MET A 605 -0.84 -1.91 22.36
N GLU A 606 -0.47 -2.57 23.46
CA GLU A 606 0.79 -2.32 24.17
C GLU A 606 2.00 -2.50 23.26
N LYS A 607 2.01 -3.55 22.43
CA LYS A 607 3.04 -3.77 21.41
C LYS A 607 3.06 -2.66 20.37
N TYR A 608 1.90 -2.19 19.89
CA TYR A 608 1.84 -1.06 18.95
C TYR A 608 2.45 0.21 19.55
N LEU A 609 2.11 0.54 20.80
CA LEU A 609 2.56 1.75 21.49
C LEU A 609 4.05 1.74 21.84
N SER A 610 4.63 0.56 22.07
CA SER A 610 6.03 0.39 22.47
C SER A 610 6.98 0.04 21.30
N SER A 611 6.45 -0.29 20.12
CA SER A 611 7.26 -0.73 18.98
C SER A 611 8.07 0.41 18.33
N ASN A 612 9.23 0.05 17.78
CA ASN A 612 10.06 0.93 16.93
C ASN A 612 9.94 0.58 15.44
N SER A 613 9.01 -0.32 15.09
CA SER A 613 8.69 -0.65 13.70
C SER A 613 7.69 0.37 13.12
N CYS A 614 7.65 0.51 11.80
CA CYS A 614 6.66 1.35 11.11
C CYS A 614 5.25 1.13 11.68
N ARG A 615 4.62 2.18 12.22
CA ARG A 615 3.30 2.14 12.87
C ARG A 615 2.24 1.61 11.92
N ARG A 616 2.25 2.14 10.69
CA ARG A 616 1.35 1.76 9.60
C ARG A 616 1.43 0.26 9.30
N LYS A 617 2.65 -0.30 9.24
CA LYS A 617 2.86 -1.74 9.03
C LYS A 617 2.16 -2.58 10.11
N ILE A 618 2.24 -2.16 11.37
CA ILE A 618 1.63 -2.89 12.49
C ILE A 618 0.10 -2.88 12.39
N ILE A 619 -0.48 -1.72 12.08
CA ILE A 619 -1.93 -1.56 11.86
C ILE A 619 -2.39 -2.45 10.71
N LEU A 620 -1.75 -2.37 9.54
CA LEU A 620 -2.10 -3.17 8.37
C LEU A 620 -1.98 -4.67 8.66
N SER A 621 -0.90 -5.08 9.32
CA SER A 621 -0.69 -6.49 9.71
C SER A 621 -1.73 -7.02 10.70
N HIS A 622 -2.46 -6.16 11.40
CA HIS A 622 -3.53 -6.56 12.32
C HIS A 622 -4.87 -6.80 11.60
N PHE A 623 -5.18 -6.03 10.56
CA PHE A 623 -6.45 -6.11 9.82
C PHE A 623 -6.38 -6.91 8.51
N GLU A 624 -5.23 -6.91 7.86
CA GLU A 624 -5.00 -7.64 6.61
C GLU A 624 -4.68 -9.10 6.89
N ASP A 625 -5.27 -9.97 6.08
CA ASP A 625 -5.02 -11.40 6.16
C ASP A 625 -3.61 -11.71 5.66
N LYS A 626 -2.94 -12.72 6.24
CA LYS A 626 -1.58 -13.11 5.78
C LYS A 626 -1.58 -13.51 4.30
N GLN A 627 -2.74 -13.94 3.79
CA GLN A 627 -2.97 -14.34 2.40
C GLN A 627 -3.41 -13.20 1.47
N LEU A 628 -3.72 -12.00 1.99
CA LEU A 628 -4.31 -10.88 1.24
C LEU A 628 -3.44 -9.62 1.29
N ARG A 629 -2.11 -9.74 1.21
CA ARG A 629 -1.21 -8.57 1.19
C ARG A 629 -1.39 -7.77 -0.09
N LYS A 630 -2.38 -6.88 -0.09
CA LYS A 630 -2.58 -5.90 -1.14
C LYS A 630 -1.41 -4.92 -1.12
N VAL A 631 -1.07 -4.44 -2.32
CA VAL A 631 -0.04 -3.43 -2.57
C VAL A 631 -0.08 -2.34 -1.50
N SER A 632 0.90 -2.33 -0.61
CA SER A 632 1.09 -1.25 0.35
C SER A 632 1.43 0.02 -0.45
N SER A 633 0.75 1.13 -0.17
CA SER A 633 1.05 2.41 -0.81
C SER A 633 2.54 2.73 -0.63
N GLY A 634 3.19 3.34 -1.63
CA GLY A 634 4.59 3.77 -1.58
C GLY A 634 4.93 4.80 -0.49
N ILE A 635 3.98 5.13 0.39
CA ILE A 635 4.15 5.98 1.57
C ILE A 635 4.96 5.28 2.67
N MET A 636 5.01 3.95 2.72
CA MET A 636 5.75 3.25 3.77
C MET A 636 7.25 3.53 3.68
N GLY A 637 7.86 3.99 4.77
CA GLY A 637 9.29 4.33 4.81
C GLY A 637 9.62 5.79 4.53
N THR A 638 8.62 6.63 4.22
CA THR A 638 8.79 8.08 4.05
C THR A 638 8.59 8.84 5.37
N GLU A 639 8.97 10.12 5.39
CA GLU A 639 8.76 11.03 6.54
C GLU A 639 7.30 11.34 6.83
N GLU A 640 6.43 11.19 5.83
CA GLU A 640 4.98 11.37 5.91
C GLU A 640 4.26 10.10 6.40
N CYS A 641 4.98 8.99 6.59
CA CYS A 641 4.40 7.72 6.96
C CYS A 641 3.97 7.65 8.43
N CYS A 642 4.95 7.81 9.33
CA CYS A 642 4.82 7.75 10.78
C CYS A 642 6.12 8.21 11.47
N ASP A 643 6.04 8.47 12.76
CA ASP A 643 7.17 8.79 13.66
C ASP A 643 8.37 7.85 13.46
N ASN A 644 8.14 6.54 13.50
CA ASN A 644 9.20 5.53 13.39
C ASN A 644 9.85 5.48 12.01
N CYS A 645 9.13 5.85 10.95
CA CYS A 645 9.71 5.97 9.60
C CYS A 645 10.48 7.28 9.46
N ARG A 646 9.88 8.40 9.91
CA ARG A 646 10.50 9.72 9.90
C ARG A 646 11.83 9.73 10.64
N CYS A 647 11.88 9.11 11.83
CA CYS A 647 13.12 8.95 12.58
C CYS A 647 14.21 8.21 11.80
N ARG A 648 13.86 7.26 10.92
CA ARG A 648 14.84 6.54 10.09
C ARG A 648 15.30 7.40 8.92
N THR A 649 14.39 8.11 8.25
CA THR A 649 14.71 8.96 7.09
C THR A 649 15.53 10.18 7.48
N SER A 650 15.26 10.80 8.63
CA SER A 650 16.05 11.92 9.14
C SER A 650 17.50 11.52 9.51
N CYS A 651 17.72 10.26 9.91
CA CYS A 651 19.04 9.69 10.09
C CYS A 651 19.80 9.46 8.76
N LEU A 652 19.09 9.26 7.64
CA LEU A 652 19.67 9.06 6.31
C LEU A 652 19.99 10.38 5.58
N ALA A 653 19.21 11.44 5.81
CA ALA A 653 19.29 12.71 5.09
C ALA A 653 20.47 13.64 5.49
N THR A 654 21.34 13.22 6.43
CA THR A 654 22.51 14.00 6.87
C THR A 654 23.84 13.53 6.26
N SER A 655 23.83 13.09 5.01
CA SER A 655 25.04 12.74 4.26
C SER A 655 25.20 13.58 2.98
N SER A 656 25.76 14.77 3.14
CA SER A 656 26.75 15.25 2.16
C SER A 656 28.11 14.78 2.67
N ASP A 657 28.71 13.85 1.92
CA ASP A 657 30.09 13.38 2.01
C ASP A 657 30.55 12.79 3.35
N SER A 658 30.24 11.51 3.60
CA SER A 658 31.09 10.51 4.29
C SER A 658 30.36 9.16 4.40
N GLU A 659 31.05 8.06 4.14
CA GLU A 659 30.54 6.69 4.21
C GLU A 659 29.86 6.37 5.57
N GLY A 660 28.68 5.73 5.51
CA GLY A 660 28.08 4.93 6.60
C GLY A 660 27.91 5.59 7.98
N GLY A 661 26.73 6.19 8.23
CA GLY A 661 26.36 6.90 9.46
C GLY A 661 26.24 6.09 10.77
N LEU A 662 27.26 5.32 11.14
CA LEU A 662 27.46 4.80 12.50
C LEU A 662 28.31 5.81 13.27
N GLN A 663 27.75 6.44 14.30
CA GLN A 663 28.51 7.32 15.19
C GLN A 663 28.99 6.54 16.42
N ASP A 664 30.25 6.71 16.80
CA ASP A 664 30.80 6.08 17.99
C ASP A 664 30.32 6.81 19.26
N PHE A 665 29.56 6.10 20.09
CA PHE A 665 29.09 6.52 21.40
C PHE A 665 29.81 5.79 22.54
N GLY A 666 30.92 5.09 22.27
CA GLY A 666 31.57 4.24 23.26
C GLY A 666 32.06 4.99 24.50
N LYS A 667 32.53 6.23 24.37
CA LYS A 667 32.88 7.08 25.54
C LYS A 667 31.67 7.35 26.45
N GLN A 668 30.54 7.73 25.86
CA GLN A 668 29.32 8.07 26.59
C GLN A 668 28.62 6.82 27.13
N ALA A 669 28.63 5.71 26.37
CA ALA A 669 28.17 4.42 26.83
C ALA A 669 29.01 3.94 28.03
N TYR A 670 30.34 4.10 27.99
CA TYR A 670 31.21 3.78 29.12
C TYR A 670 30.85 4.60 30.36
N GLN A 671 30.66 5.92 30.22
CA GLN A 671 30.25 6.78 31.32
C GLN A 671 28.91 6.34 31.94
N LEU A 672 27.90 6.07 31.10
CA LEU A 672 26.56 5.69 31.56
C LEU A 672 26.50 4.30 32.19
N LEU A 673 27.14 3.30 31.58
CA LEU A 673 27.20 1.95 32.12
C LEU A 673 28.04 1.89 33.41
N SER A 674 29.14 2.65 33.48
CA SER A 674 29.94 2.79 34.70
C SER A 674 29.17 3.51 35.81
N ALA A 675 28.37 4.53 35.48
CA ALA A 675 27.51 5.21 36.46
C ALA A 675 26.44 4.28 37.02
N VAL A 676 25.80 3.45 36.18
CA VAL A 676 24.84 2.43 36.62
C VAL A 676 25.51 1.40 37.55
N SER A 677 26.74 0.98 37.22
CA SER A 677 27.53 0.06 38.06
C SER A 677 27.96 0.69 39.38
N ALA A 678 28.44 1.94 39.38
CA ALA A 678 28.90 2.66 40.56
C ALA A 678 27.76 2.97 41.55
N LEU A 679 26.53 3.07 41.04
CA LEU A 679 25.31 3.21 41.84
C LEU A 679 24.70 1.85 42.24
N GLU A 680 25.46 0.77 42.08
CA GLU A 680 25.13 -0.60 42.49
C GLU A 680 23.81 -1.11 41.88
N GLU A 681 23.38 -0.57 40.73
CA GLU A 681 22.13 -0.94 40.04
C GLU A 681 20.86 -0.76 40.91
N LYS A 682 20.93 0.08 41.96
CA LYS A 682 19.84 0.29 42.94
C LYS A 682 18.80 1.33 42.52
N PHE A 683 19.02 2.03 41.41
CA PHE A 683 18.19 3.15 40.98
C PHE A 683 17.74 3.02 39.54
N GLY A 684 16.62 3.65 39.18
CA GLY A 684 16.20 3.81 37.78
C GLY A 684 17.13 4.75 37.01
N THR A 685 17.00 4.77 35.67
CA THR A 685 17.87 5.50 34.72
C THR A 685 18.09 6.98 35.07
N ARG A 686 17.13 7.62 35.75
CA ARG A 686 17.21 9.04 36.14
C ARG A 686 18.36 9.36 37.11
N VAL A 687 18.65 8.51 38.09
CA VAL A 687 19.68 8.80 39.11
C VAL A 687 21.11 8.72 38.55
N PRO A 688 21.48 7.69 37.74
CA PRO A 688 22.74 7.68 37.00
C PRO A 688 22.94 8.92 36.12
N ILE A 689 21.87 9.44 35.49
CA ILE A 689 21.94 10.65 34.68
C ILE A 689 22.20 11.89 35.55
N LEU A 690 21.51 12.04 36.68
CA LEU A 690 21.74 13.13 37.62
C LEU A 690 23.17 13.09 38.18
N PHE A 691 23.68 11.89 38.46
CA PHE A 691 25.05 11.64 38.89
C PHE A 691 26.08 12.08 37.83
N LEU A 692 25.93 11.65 36.58
CA LEU A 692 26.81 12.07 35.49
C LEU A 692 26.76 13.57 35.23
N ARG A 693 25.61 14.21 35.38
CA ARG A 693 25.46 15.66 35.21
C ARG A 693 25.93 16.49 36.41
N GLY A 694 26.32 15.86 37.52
CA GLY A 694 26.76 16.57 38.71
C GLY A 694 25.63 17.36 39.39
N SER A 695 24.43 16.78 39.44
CA SER A 695 23.24 17.46 39.99
C SER A 695 23.22 17.48 41.53
N ASN A 696 22.84 18.62 42.10
CA ASN A 696 22.63 18.81 43.55
C ASN A 696 21.26 18.28 44.03
N SER A 697 20.58 17.43 43.26
CA SER A 697 19.28 16.89 43.65
C SER A 697 19.39 15.99 44.90
N GLN A 698 18.48 16.16 45.86
CA GLN A 698 18.36 15.28 47.04
C GLN A 698 18.08 13.82 46.68
N ARG A 699 17.61 13.54 45.45
CA ARG A 699 17.40 12.18 44.94
C ARG A 699 18.69 11.40 44.70
N LEU A 700 19.83 12.09 44.60
CA LEU A 700 21.16 11.49 44.51
C LEU A 700 21.83 11.58 45.90
N PRO A 701 22.07 10.45 46.59
CA PRO A 701 22.69 10.47 47.91
C PRO A 701 24.08 11.10 47.90
N ASP A 702 24.36 11.93 48.90
CA ASP A 702 25.58 12.74 49.02
C ASP A 702 26.87 11.92 48.96
N ARG A 703 26.83 10.67 49.44
CA ARG A 703 27.97 9.73 49.37
C ARG A 703 28.51 9.49 47.97
N TYR A 704 27.65 9.56 46.95
CA TYR A 704 28.06 9.35 45.55
C TYR A 704 28.67 10.61 44.91
N ARG A 705 28.52 11.80 45.52
CA ARG A 705 29.08 13.05 44.95
C ARG A 705 30.61 13.12 44.98
N LYS A 706 31.26 12.27 45.79
CA LYS A 706 32.73 12.15 45.86
C LYS A 706 33.32 11.21 44.78
N HIS A 707 32.47 10.51 44.02
CA HIS A 707 32.92 9.54 43.03
C HIS A 707 33.50 10.24 41.77
N PRO A 708 34.59 9.74 41.16
CA PRO A 708 35.24 10.39 40.00
C PRO A 708 34.34 10.64 38.79
N LEU A 709 33.31 9.80 38.61
CA LEU A 709 32.32 9.95 37.52
C LEU A 709 31.24 11.02 37.79
N TYR A 710 31.13 11.55 39.01
CA TYR A 710 30.17 12.59 39.33
C TYR A 710 30.48 13.86 38.54
N GLY A 711 29.53 14.31 37.71
CA GLY A 711 29.75 15.48 36.85
C GLY A 711 30.57 15.23 35.59
N SER A 712 30.99 13.99 35.30
CA SER A 712 31.78 13.64 34.10
C SER A 712 31.01 13.74 32.77
N GLY A 713 29.68 13.86 32.83
CA GLY A 713 28.78 13.98 31.68
C GLY A 713 28.04 15.32 31.60
N LYS A 714 28.58 16.39 32.20
CA LYS A 714 27.99 17.74 32.20
C LYS A 714 27.81 18.33 30.80
N ASP A 715 28.66 17.93 29.86
CA ASP A 715 28.66 18.41 28.46
C ASP A 715 27.37 18.04 27.71
N TRP A 716 26.60 17.08 28.22
CA TRP A 716 25.37 16.60 27.60
C TRP A 716 24.13 16.88 28.45
N THR A 717 23.02 17.17 27.78
CA THR A 717 21.74 17.46 28.45
C THR A 717 21.13 16.20 29.08
N GLU A 718 20.26 16.37 30.08
CA GLU A 718 19.55 15.23 30.69
C GLU A 718 18.71 14.46 29.65
N ASN A 719 18.10 15.16 28.70
CA ASN A 719 17.32 14.53 27.63
C ASN A 719 18.21 13.73 26.67
N TRP A 720 19.42 14.21 26.40
CA TRP A 720 20.40 13.48 25.60
C TRP A 720 20.81 12.17 26.28
N TRP A 721 21.15 12.22 27.57
CA TRP A 721 21.48 11.03 28.35
C TRP A 721 20.31 10.04 28.47
N LYS A 722 19.07 10.54 28.59
CA LYS A 722 17.87 9.69 28.56
C LYS A 722 17.76 8.96 27.22
N SER A 723 18.00 9.64 26.11
CA SER A 723 17.95 9.06 24.77
C SER A 723 19.01 7.97 24.60
N LEU A 724 20.25 8.23 25.04
CA LEU A 724 21.31 7.21 25.03
C LEU A 724 20.96 6.02 25.93
N SER A 725 20.39 6.26 27.12
CA SER A 725 19.98 5.16 28.02
C SER A 725 18.92 4.26 27.39
N GLN A 726 17.96 4.83 26.66
CA GLN A 726 16.95 4.07 25.93
C GLN A 726 17.58 3.26 24.80
N GLN A 727 18.53 3.84 24.06
CA GLN A 727 19.26 3.12 23.02
C GLN A 727 20.06 1.94 23.58
N LEU A 728 20.74 2.10 24.72
CA LEU A 728 21.45 1.01 25.37
C LEU A 728 20.52 -0.07 25.93
N ILE A 729 19.29 0.27 26.31
CA ILE A 729 18.25 -0.71 26.66
C ILE A 729 17.80 -1.48 25.42
N LEU A 730 17.53 -0.78 24.31
CA LEU A 730 17.10 -1.39 23.04
C LEU A 730 18.16 -2.33 22.46
N GLU A 731 19.42 -1.92 22.50
CA GLU A 731 20.58 -2.73 22.12
C GLU A 731 20.89 -3.84 23.14
N GLY A 732 20.19 -3.88 24.27
CA GLY A 732 20.30 -4.92 25.28
C GLY A 732 21.58 -4.84 26.13
N PHE A 733 22.23 -3.68 26.24
CA PHE A 733 23.32 -3.43 27.22
C PHE A 733 22.77 -3.10 28.62
N LEU A 734 21.61 -2.45 28.69
CA LEU A 734 20.88 -2.15 29.92
C LEU A 734 19.53 -2.88 29.94
N ARG A 735 18.98 -3.09 31.13
CA ARG A 735 17.61 -3.56 31.34
C ARG A 735 16.93 -2.78 32.44
N GLU A 736 15.63 -2.62 32.33
CA GLU A 736 14.79 -2.16 33.43
C GLU A 736 14.22 -3.37 34.16
N VAL A 737 14.39 -3.41 35.48
CA VAL A 737 13.91 -4.47 36.36
C VAL A 737 12.97 -3.86 37.37
N SER A 738 11.73 -4.33 37.40
CA SER A 738 10.77 -3.99 38.45
C SER A 738 11.23 -4.62 39.77
N GLY A 739 11.38 -3.80 40.81
CA GLY A 739 11.77 -4.25 42.14
C GLY A 739 10.64 -4.99 42.87
N ARG A 740 10.89 -5.36 44.15
CA ARG A 740 9.92 -6.07 45.01
C ARG A 740 8.60 -5.31 45.23
N SER A 741 8.60 -3.99 45.04
CA SER A 741 7.39 -3.15 44.97
C SER A 741 7.12 -2.77 43.52
N LYS A 742 5.88 -2.95 43.04
CA LYS A 742 5.42 -2.61 41.68
C LYS A 742 5.62 -1.14 41.28
N PHE A 743 6.03 -0.29 42.22
CA PHE A 743 6.24 1.16 42.04
C PHE A 743 7.72 1.56 41.91
N ALA A 744 8.67 0.62 42.02
CA ALA A 744 10.09 0.91 41.90
C ALA A 744 10.71 0.18 40.70
N THR A 745 11.16 0.91 39.69
CA THR A 745 11.91 0.38 38.56
C THR A 745 13.39 0.69 38.74
N THR A 746 14.22 -0.34 38.71
CA THR A 746 15.69 -0.24 38.79
C THR A 746 16.30 -0.45 37.41
N CYS A 747 17.40 0.23 37.11
CA CYS A 747 18.15 0.03 35.88
C CYS A 747 19.37 -0.82 36.19
N GLY A 748 19.46 -1.99 35.55
CA GLY A 748 20.55 -2.94 35.72
C GLY A 748 21.30 -3.21 34.43
N LEU A 749 22.53 -3.70 34.57
CA LEU A 749 23.38 -4.14 33.47
C LEU A 749 22.99 -5.57 33.05
N THR A 750 22.83 -5.79 31.74
CA THR A 750 22.68 -7.14 31.18
C THR A 750 24.03 -7.84 31.10
N GLN A 751 24.04 -9.13 30.77
CA GLN A 751 25.30 -9.84 30.51
C GLN A 751 26.09 -9.19 29.36
N LYS A 752 25.40 -8.74 28.30
CA LYS A 752 25.99 -7.98 27.18
C LYS A 752 26.62 -6.67 27.68
N GLY A 753 25.90 -5.93 28.53
CA GLY A 753 26.38 -4.70 29.17
C GLY A 753 27.64 -4.90 30.02
N ARG A 754 27.63 -5.89 30.91
CA ARG A 754 28.77 -6.23 31.78
C ARG A 754 30.00 -6.64 30.96
N ASN A 755 29.80 -7.52 29.98
CA ASN A 755 30.89 -7.99 29.12
C ASN A 755 31.52 -6.86 28.30
N TRP A 756 30.70 -5.91 27.82
CA TRP A 756 31.20 -4.75 27.09
C TRP A 756 31.94 -3.77 28.02
N LEU A 757 31.40 -3.50 29.22
CA LEU A 757 32.01 -2.59 30.19
C LEU A 757 33.38 -3.09 30.66
N LEU A 758 33.54 -4.39 30.91
CA LEU A 758 34.83 -5.00 31.28
C LEU A 758 35.89 -4.85 30.18
N LYS A 759 35.48 -5.06 28.92
CA LYS A 759 36.37 -4.87 27.75
C LYS A 759 36.74 -3.40 27.56
N ALA A 760 35.77 -2.50 27.72
CA ALA A 760 35.96 -1.07 27.58
C ALA A 760 36.92 -0.48 28.62
N GLY A 761 36.95 -1.03 29.84
CA GLY A 761 37.90 -0.62 30.90
C GLY A 761 39.36 -0.97 30.62
N SER A 762 39.65 -1.84 29.65
CA SER A 762 41.00 -2.26 29.26
C SER A 762 41.54 -1.53 28.02
N VAL A 763 40.75 -0.65 27.41
CA VAL A 763 41.07 0.03 26.13
C VAL A 763 40.98 1.54 26.33
N SER A 764 41.99 2.28 25.86
CA SER A 764 42.10 3.74 26.04
C SER A 764 41.01 4.55 25.32
N ASN A 765 40.36 3.99 24.30
CA ASN A 765 39.18 4.55 23.61
C ASN A 765 38.16 3.42 23.32
N PRO A 766 37.16 3.19 24.19
CA PRO A 766 36.13 2.19 23.93
C PRO A 766 35.21 2.69 22.83
N SER A 767 34.97 1.86 21.81
CA SER A 767 34.03 2.15 20.74
C SER A 767 32.72 1.36 20.88
N LEU A 768 31.60 2.04 20.64
CA LEU A 768 30.26 1.49 20.52
C LEU A 768 29.55 2.28 19.43
N LEU A 769 29.53 1.70 18.24
CA LEU A 769 28.84 2.29 17.10
C LEU A 769 27.33 2.12 17.30
N ALA A 770 26.59 3.22 17.34
CA ALA A 770 25.13 3.22 17.36
C ALA A 770 24.58 4.32 16.43
N GLU A 771 23.31 4.16 16.00
CA GLU A 771 22.64 5.15 15.16
C GLU A 771 22.25 6.40 15.97
N LYS A 772 22.47 7.58 15.41
CA LYS A 772 22.22 8.88 16.07
C LYS A 772 20.72 9.20 16.08
N VAL A 773 20.13 9.39 17.27
CA VAL A 773 18.74 9.88 17.41
C VAL A 773 18.74 11.30 17.95
N ILE A 774 18.46 12.28 17.09
CA ILE A 774 18.07 13.64 17.50
C ILE A 774 16.82 14.02 16.69
N CYS A 775 15.68 14.15 17.37
CA CYS A 775 14.47 14.76 16.80
C CYS A 775 14.24 16.12 17.45
N SER A 776 14.19 17.17 16.63
CA SER A 776 13.48 18.42 16.91
C SER A 776 12.43 18.63 15.81
N PRO A 777 11.22 19.12 16.15
CA PRO A 777 10.21 19.39 15.14
C PRO A 777 10.59 20.64 14.34
N ARG A 778 10.65 20.53 13.01
CA ARG A 778 10.63 21.69 12.11
C ARG A 778 9.20 21.95 11.65
N LEU A 779 8.71 23.16 11.90
CA LEU A 779 7.54 23.74 11.24
C LEU A 779 7.89 24.03 9.78
N CYS A 780 7.10 23.50 8.84
CA CYS A 780 7.10 23.97 7.46
C CYS A 780 6.04 25.08 7.33
N VAL A 781 6.48 26.32 7.27
CA VAL A 781 5.65 27.45 6.82
C VAL A 781 5.68 27.47 5.30
N ALA A 782 4.55 27.22 4.65
CA ALA A 782 4.42 27.32 3.20
C ALA A 782 4.27 28.79 2.77
N SER A 783 5.13 29.23 1.86
CA SER A 783 5.14 30.57 1.26
C SER A 783 4.13 30.71 0.11
N GLY A 784 3.62 31.95 -0.01
CA GLY A 784 2.67 32.51 -0.96
C GLY A 784 2.57 31.90 -2.37
N LYS A 785 1.45 31.22 -2.61
CA LYS A 785 0.88 31.00 -3.94
C LYS A 785 -0.51 31.67 -4.02
N PRO A 786 -0.90 32.27 -5.16
CA PRO A 786 -2.21 32.90 -5.33
C PRO A 786 -3.37 31.91 -5.12
N GLU A 787 -3.18 30.61 -5.39
CA GLU A 787 -4.18 29.58 -5.10
C GLU A 787 -4.47 29.42 -3.59
N THR A 788 -3.45 29.58 -2.73
CA THR A 788 -3.62 29.48 -1.27
C THR A 788 -4.43 30.65 -0.71
N ALA A 789 -4.22 31.85 -1.27
CA ALA A 789 -4.99 33.04 -0.90
C ALA A 789 -6.46 32.93 -1.33
N LEU A 790 -6.73 32.45 -2.56
CA LEU A 790 -8.09 32.19 -3.03
C LEU A 790 -8.78 31.10 -2.20
N TYR A 791 -8.07 30.02 -1.87
CA TYR A 791 -8.59 28.97 -1.00
C TYR A 791 -9.00 29.50 0.38
N GLY A 792 -8.21 30.40 0.99
CA GLY A 792 -8.57 31.06 2.26
C GLY A 792 -9.83 31.93 2.17
N LYS A 793 -9.99 32.66 1.07
CA LYS A 793 -11.22 33.43 0.79
C LYS A 793 -12.44 32.52 0.60
N LEU A 794 -12.27 31.44 -0.16
CA LEU A 794 -13.32 30.43 -0.38
C LEU A 794 -13.73 29.71 0.90
N LEU A 795 -12.81 29.44 1.84
CA LEU A 795 -13.13 28.90 3.16
C LEU A 795 -14.05 29.84 3.94
N THR A 796 -13.72 31.13 3.96
CA THR A 796 -14.52 32.16 4.64
C THR A 796 -15.91 32.30 3.99
N ALA A 797 -15.96 32.35 2.66
CA ALA A 797 -17.20 32.44 1.91
C ALA A 797 -18.10 31.19 2.12
N ARG A 798 -17.51 29.99 2.11
CA ARG A 798 -18.20 28.73 2.43
C ARG A 798 -18.83 28.80 3.82
N GLN A 799 -18.08 29.29 4.82
CA GLN A 799 -18.58 29.40 6.19
C GLN A 799 -19.80 30.33 6.26
N LYS A 800 -19.73 31.49 5.59
CA LYS A 800 -20.84 32.45 5.56
C LYS A 800 -22.11 31.82 4.98
N VAL A 801 -22.00 31.20 3.80
CA VAL A 801 -23.14 30.54 3.13
C VAL A 801 -23.67 29.37 3.95
N ALA A 802 -22.80 28.58 4.56
CA ALA A 802 -23.17 27.46 5.42
C ALA A 802 -23.97 27.92 6.65
N ASN A 803 -23.55 29.02 7.28
CA ASN A 803 -24.26 29.62 8.41
C ASN A 803 -25.64 30.15 8.01
N GLU A 804 -25.74 30.86 6.87
CA GLU A 804 -27.02 31.37 6.34
C GLU A 804 -28.01 30.23 6.02
N LYS A 805 -27.50 29.08 5.57
CA LYS A 805 -28.30 27.89 5.25
C LYS A 805 -28.47 26.91 6.42
N VAL A 806 -27.86 27.19 7.57
CA VAL A 806 -27.91 26.36 8.79
C VAL A 806 -27.43 24.91 8.53
N ILE A 807 -26.42 24.74 7.68
CA ILE A 807 -25.81 23.45 7.34
C ILE A 807 -24.31 23.42 7.68
N PRO A 808 -23.71 22.25 7.94
CA PRO A 808 -22.27 22.14 8.13
C PRO A 808 -21.47 22.56 6.86
N PRO A 809 -20.37 23.33 6.99
CA PRO A 809 -19.59 23.81 5.84
C PRO A 809 -19.09 22.70 4.92
N ALA A 810 -18.58 21.60 5.49
CA ALA A 810 -18.08 20.46 4.72
C ALA A 810 -19.16 19.75 3.88
N VAL A 811 -20.43 19.86 4.29
CA VAL A 811 -21.57 19.30 3.56
C VAL A 811 -21.88 20.17 2.32
N LEU A 812 -21.78 21.50 2.44
CA LEU A 812 -21.88 22.45 1.33
C LEU A 812 -20.75 22.24 0.31
N ALA A 813 -19.50 22.29 0.75
CA ALA A 813 -18.31 22.01 -0.07
C ALA A 813 -17.20 21.38 0.77
N THR A 814 -16.71 20.22 0.36
CA THR A 814 -15.52 19.63 0.97
C THR A 814 -14.28 20.45 0.63
N ASN A 815 -13.21 20.31 1.43
CA ASN A 815 -11.96 21.02 1.15
C ASN A 815 -11.36 20.61 -0.20
N LYS A 816 -11.58 19.35 -0.64
CA LYS A 816 -11.22 18.89 -1.98
C LYS A 816 -11.90 19.74 -3.07
N ILE A 817 -13.20 19.99 -2.94
CA ILE A 817 -13.96 20.84 -3.89
C ILE A 817 -13.40 22.27 -3.87
N LEU A 818 -13.16 22.84 -2.70
CA LEU A 818 -12.62 24.21 -2.59
C LEU A 818 -11.20 24.35 -3.18
N VAL A 819 -10.33 23.37 -2.96
CA VAL A 819 -9.00 23.32 -3.56
C VAL A 819 -9.10 23.24 -5.08
N GLU A 820 -9.98 22.38 -5.60
CA GLU A 820 -10.19 22.26 -7.04
C GLU A 820 -10.81 23.53 -7.64
N MET A 821 -11.72 24.20 -6.93
CA MET A 821 -12.27 25.51 -7.32
C MET A 821 -11.18 26.60 -7.31
N ALA A 822 -10.30 26.62 -6.32
CA ALA A 822 -9.19 27.56 -6.27
C ALA A 822 -8.19 27.33 -7.42
N ARG A 823 -8.02 26.07 -7.84
CA ARG A 823 -7.16 25.68 -8.95
C ARG A 823 -7.77 26.00 -10.32
N THR A 824 -9.02 25.58 -10.55
CA THR A 824 -9.72 25.68 -11.83
C THR A 824 -10.39 27.04 -12.06
N ARG A 825 -10.66 27.80 -10.99
CA ARG A 825 -11.23 29.16 -11.01
C ARG A 825 -12.50 29.27 -11.86
N PRO A 826 -13.53 28.44 -11.62
CA PRO A 826 -14.78 28.48 -12.38
C PRO A 826 -15.51 29.81 -12.20
N THR A 827 -16.13 30.32 -13.27
CA THR A 827 -16.93 31.55 -13.25
C THR A 827 -18.42 31.33 -13.49
N THR A 828 -18.81 30.12 -13.94
CA THR A 828 -20.19 29.74 -14.24
C THR A 828 -20.59 28.48 -13.49
N VAL A 829 -21.89 28.31 -13.21
CA VAL A 829 -22.43 27.10 -12.56
C VAL A 829 -22.11 25.85 -13.38
N GLU A 830 -22.17 25.96 -14.71
CA GLU A 830 -21.85 24.86 -15.62
C GLU A 830 -20.39 24.41 -15.51
N ASN A 831 -19.46 25.34 -15.32
CA ASN A 831 -18.05 25.03 -15.07
C ASN A 831 -17.83 24.40 -13.68
N VAL A 832 -18.59 24.81 -12.65
CA VAL A 832 -18.53 24.17 -11.33
C VAL A 832 -19.01 22.72 -11.38
N LYS A 833 -20.00 22.38 -12.23
CA LYS A 833 -20.46 20.98 -12.43
C LYS A 833 -19.37 20.05 -12.97
N ARG A 834 -18.30 20.59 -13.58
CA ARG A 834 -17.17 19.80 -14.09
C ARG A 834 -16.24 19.33 -12.97
N ILE A 835 -16.41 19.85 -11.76
CA ILE A 835 -15.60 19.46 -10.59
C ILE A 835 -16.13 18.15 -9.99
N ASP A 836 -15.24 17.20 -9.78
CA ASP A 836 -15.58 15.89 -9.20
C ASP A 836 -16.13 16.02 -7.77
N GLY A 837 -17.31 15.42 -7.54
CA GLY A 837 -18.07 15.51 -6.28
C GLY A 837 -19.12 16.63 -6.24
N VAL A 838 -19.32 17.36 -7.35
CA VAL A 838 -20.38 18.37 -7.48
C VAL A 838 -21.55 17.79 -8.28
N SER A 839 -22.65 17.49 -7.59
CA SER A 839 -23.92 17.10 -8.22
C SER A 839 -24.66 18.29 -8.81
N GLU A 840 -25.70 18.04 -9.60
CA GLU A 840 -26.51 19.10 -10.19
C GLU A 840 -27.11 20.03 -9.13
N ALA A 841 -27.75 19.46 -8.10
CA ALA A 841 -28.28 20.23 -6.98
C ALA A 841 -27.20 21.02 -6.23
N LYS A 842 -26.01 20.44 -6.08
CA LYS A 842 -24.89 21.06 -5.37
C LYS A 842 -24.27 22.21 -6.15
N SER A 843 -24.23 22.12 -7.48
CA SER A 843 -23.70 23.17 -8.36
C SER A 843 -24.45 24.49 -8.19
N THR A 844 -25.78 24.45 -8.01
CA THR A 844 -26.60 25.63 -7.76
C THR A 844 -26.25 26.29 -6.44
N MET A 845 -26.03 25.49 -5.37
CA MET A 845 -25.64 26.02 -4.06
C MET A 845 -24.22 26.63 -4.08
N LEU A 846 -23.29 26.01 -4.81
CA LEU A 846 -21.92 26.52 -4.98
C LEU A 846 -21.84 27.75 -5.88
N GLY A 847 -22.89 28.04 -6.66
CA GLY A 847 -22.99 29.26 -7.45
C GLY A 847 -22.79 30.54 -6.62
N LEU A 848 -23.16 30.52 -5.34
CA LEU A 848 -22.96 31.63 -4.40
C LEU A 848 -21.48 31.94 -4.11
N LEU A 849 -20.59 30.96 -4.30
CA LEU A 849 -19.14 31.13 -4.09
C LEU A 849 -18.42 31.68 -5.33
N LEU A 850 -19.09 31.70 -6.50
CA LEU A 850 -18.48 32.13 -7.76
C LEU A 850 -18.17 33.63 -7.80
N ALA A 851 -18.93 34.44 -7.06
CA ALA A 851 -18.68 35.88 -6.94
C ALA A 851 -17.27 36.13 -6.36
N GLU A 852 -16.91 35.44 -5.28
CA GLU A 852 -15.60 35.58 -4.64
C GLU A 852 -14.45 35.18 -5.57
N ILE A 853 -14.65 34.18 -6.43
CA ILE A 853 -13.66 33.76 -7.44
C ILE A 853 -13.49 34.83 -8.50
N LYS A 854 -14.59 35.39 -9.02
CA LYS A 854 -14.56 36.46 -10.03
C LYS A 854 -13.84 37.68 -9.50
N ASP A 855 -14.22 38.14 -8.31
CA ASP A 855 -13.65 39.33 -7.69
C ASP A 855 -12.15 39.14 -7.41
N PHE A 856 -11.76 37.98 -6.90
CA PHE A 856 -10.35 37.67 -6.66
C PHE A 856 -9.53 37.58 -7.96
N CYS A 857 -10.07 36.95 -9.00
CA CYS A 857 -9.35 36.83 -10.28
C CYS A 857 -9.21 38.18 -10.99
N GLN A 858 -10.23 39.03 -10.92
CA GLN A 858 -10.17 40.41 -11.43
C GLN A 858 -9.13 41.23 -10.67
N ALA A 859 -9.14 41.19 -9.33
CA ALA A 859 -8.20 41.95 -8.50
C ALA A 859 -6.73 41.53 -8.66
N ASN A 860 -6.48 40.27 -9.05
CA ASN A 860 -5.12 39.71 -9.18
C ASN A 860 -4.70 39.44 -10.64
N GLY A 861 -5.50 39.83 -11.64
CA GLY A 861 -5.18 39.61 -13.07
C GLY A 861 -5.04 38.14 -13.47
N LEU A 862 -5.80 37.24 -12.84
CA LEU A 862 -5.67 35.80 -13.02
C LEU A 862 -6.63 35.26 -14.10
N GLN A 863 -6.16 34.31 -14.92
CA GLN A 863 -7.01 33.58 -15.85
C GLN A 863 -8.09 32.76 -15.11
N THR A 864 -9.30 32.72 -15.68
CA THR A 864 -10.45 31.97 -15.15
C THR A 864 -10.76 30.73 -15.99
N ASP A 865 -11.56 29.81 -15.45
CA ASP A 865 -12.08 28.62 -16.13
C ASP A 865 -11.00 27.69 -16.71
N ILE A 866 -9.95 27.47 -15.93
CA ILE A 866 -8.83 26.60 -16.27
C ILE A 866 -9.24 25.15 -16.00
N PHE A 867 -9.83 24.52 -17.02
CA PHE A 867 -10.13 23.09 -17.00
C PHE A 867 -9.15 22.32 -17.90
N PRO A 868 -8.73 21.10 -17.50
CA PRO A 868 -8.12 20.18 -18.45
C PRO A 868 -9.04 20.05 -19.66
N LYS A 869 -8.51 20.24 -20.88
CA LYS A 869 -9.32 20.06 -22.09
C LYS A 869 -9.93 18.65 -22.06
N PRO A 870 -11.25 18.49 -22.26
CA PRO A 870 -11.82 17.17 -22.47
C PRO A 870 -11.08 16.52 -23.63
N GLU A 871 -10.71 15.25 -23.50
CA GLU A 871 -10.49 14.42 -24.68
C GLU A 871 -11.83 14.34 -25.41
N SER A 872 -12.05 15.26 -26.34
CA SER A 872 -13.18 15.20 -27.26
C SER A 872 -12.89 14.12 -28.28
N THR A 873 -13.63 13.02 -28.17
CA THR A 873 -14.08 12.26 -29.33
C THR A 873 -14.64 13.23 -30.38
N ASP A 874 -14.12 13.13 -31.61
CA ASP A 874 -14.45 13.93 -32.79
C ASP A 874 -13.92 15.36 -32.89
N GLN A 875 -12.62 15.48 -33.18
CA GLN A 875 -12.14 16.29 -34.31
C GLN A 875 -10.99 15.57 -35.02
N LYS A 876 -11.29 14.98 -36.19
CA LYS A 876 -10.32 14.69 -37.24
C LYS A 876 -9.81 16.04 -37.77
N GLU A 877 -8.77 16.59 -37.17
CA GLU A 877 -7.80 17.39 -37.92
C GLU A 877 -6.60 16.50 -38.25
N THR A 878 -6.34 16.40 -39.54
CA THR A 878 -5.30 15.61 -40.16
C THR A 878 -3.93 16.03 -39.65
N SER A 879 -3.36 15.27 -38.71
CA SER A 879 -1.93 15.32 -38.43
C SER A 879 -1.16 14.59 -39.55
N PRO A 880 0.06 15.04 -39.95
CA PRO A 880 0.73 14.55 -41.15
C PRO A 880 1.28 13.10 -41.10
N TRP A 881 1.00 12.33 -40.05
CA TRP A 881 1.70 11.08 -39.79
C TRP A 881 0.70 9.91 -39.79
N LYS A 882 0.14 9.65 -40.97
CA LYS A 882 -0.55 8.39 -41.24
C LYS A 882 0.52 7.28 -41.27
N ASN A 883 0.37 6.31 -40.36
CA ASN A 883 1.11 5.04 -40.23
C ASN A 883 2.31 5.00 -39.27
N THR A 884 2.18 5.46 -38.02
CA THR A 884 3.11 5.06 -36.94
C THR A 884 2.58 3.85 -36.17
N LYS A 885 3.44 2.87 -35.89
CA LYS A 885 3.09 1.71 -35.04
C LYS A 885 2.95 2.18 -33.59
N ALA A 886 1.98 1.64 -32.84
CA ALA A 886 1.81 1.97 -31.43
C ALA A 886 3.02 1.53 -30.59
N LEU A 887 3.53 2.42 -29.73
CA LEU A 887 4.58 2.10 -28.75
C LEU A 887 3.99 1.36 -27.54
N SER A 888 4.77 0.50 -26.90
CA SER A 888 4.41 -0.07 -25.61
C SER A 888 4.32 1.01 -24.52
N PRO A 889 3.60 0.77 -23.40
CA PRO A 889 3.49 1.75 -22.32
C PRO A 889 4.85 2.20 -21.75
N SER A 890 5.82 1.29 -21.70
CA SER A 890 7.17 1.61 -21.19
C SER A 890 7.96 2.48 -22.17
N GLU A 891 7.91 2.17 -23.47
CA GLU A 891 8.53 2.96 -24.54
C GLU A 891 7.89 4.34 -24.65
N HIS A 892 6.56 4.41 -24.59
CA HIS A 892 5.81 5.66 -24.67
C HIS A 892 6.17 6.62 -23.53
N VAL A 893 6.23 6.14 -22.29
CA VAL A 893 6.67 6.97 -21.16
C VAL A 893 8.13 7.41 -21.33
N THR A 894 9.00 6.59 -21.94
CA THR A 894 10.42 6.94 -22.15
C THR A 894 10.52 8.03 -23.20
N TYR A 895 9.76 7.88 -24.28
CA TYR A 895 9.63 8.84 -25.35
C TYR A 895 9.05 10.17 -24.87
N VAL A 896 7.99 10.17 -24.05
CA VAL A 896 7.42 11.40 -23.47
C VAL A 896 8.43 12.12 -22.58
N LEU A 897 9.12 11.40 -21.69
CA LEU A 897 10.13 12.01 -20.82
C LEU A 897 11.33 12.57 -21.61
N PHE A 898 11.73 11.89 -22.68
CA PHE A 898 12.83 12.33 -23.54
C PHE A 898 12.41 13.47 -24.48
N GLN A 899 11.40 13.26 -25.31
CA GLN A 899 11.04 14.14 -26.41
C GLN A 899 10.13 15.30 -25.99
N GLU A 900 9.17 15.08 -25.07
CA GLU A 900 8.22 16.12 -24.64
C GLU A 900 8.72 16.89 -23.42
N LYS A 901 9.37 16.21 -22.46
CA LYS A 901 9.93 16.84 -21.25
C LYS A 901 11.41 17.20 -21.34
N ASN A 902 12.06 16.93 -22.49
CA ASN A 902 13.46 17.29 -22.77
C ASN A 902 14.49 16.79 -21.73
N LEU A 903 14.26 15.64 -21.09
CA LEU A 903 15.19 15.08 -20.11
C LEU A 903 16.35 14.30 -20.76
N SER A 904 17.50 14.23 -20.08
CA SER A 904 18.66 13.46 -20.52
C SER A 904 18.48 11.94 -20.32
N LEU A 905 19.21 11.11 -21.07
CA LEU A 905 19.17 9.64 -20.91
C LEU A 905 19.48 9.19 -19.47
N ARG A 906 20.46 9.82 -18.82
CA ARG A 906 20.84 9.52 -17.41
C ARG A 906 19.71 9.87 -16.45
N THR A 907 19.14 11.06 -16.58
CA THR A 907 18.02 11.49 -15.75
C THR A 907 16.80 10.59 -15.92
N ILE A 908 16.52 10.14 -17.15
CA ILE A 908 15.41 9.21 -17.41
C ILE A 908 15.70 7.83 -16.81
N SER A 909 16.93 7.33 -16.96
CA SER A 909 17.39 6.08 -16.36
C SER A 909 17.21 6.08 -14.83
N GLU A 910 17.61 7.16 -14.15
CA GLU A 910 17.46 7.33 -12.71
C GLU A 910 15.98 7.48 -12.29
N THR A 911 15.24 8.37 -12.95
CA THR A 911 13.82 8.66 -12.65
C THR A 911 12.95 7.41 -12.81
N ARG A 912 13.29 6.55 -13.78
CA ARG A 912 12.54 5.34 -14.08
C ARG A 912 13.14 4.07 -13.50
N SER A 913 14.31 4.16 -12.86
CA SER A 913 15.10 3.01 -12.41
C SER A 913 15.32 1.97 -13.53
N LEU A 914 15.58 2.42 -14.76
CA LEU A 914 15.87 1.58 -15.92
C LEU A 914 17.35 1.69 -16.30
N PRO A 915 18.04 0.62 -16.75
CA PRO A 915 19.38 0.73 -17.32
C PRO A 915 19.45 1.70 -18.50
N LEU A 916 20.55 2.44 -18.64
CA LEU A 916 20.77 3.38 -19.76
C LEU A 916 20.61 2.73 -21.14
N THR A 917 21.04 1.46 -21.27
CA THR A 917 20.90 0.66 -22.49
C THR A 917 19.44 0.38 -22.84
N GLU A 918 18.57 0.19 -21.84
CA GLU A 918 17.14 -0.03 -22.02
C GLU A 918 16.42 1.27 -22.41
N VAL A 919 16.82 2.40 -21.81
CA VAL A 919 16.34 3.73 -22.23
C VAL A 919 16.71 4.02 -23.68
N GLY A 920 17.95 3.73 -24.09
CA GLY A 920 18.39 3.86 -25.49
C GLY A 920 17.61 2.93 -26.44
N THR A 921 17.33 1.71 -26.02
CA THR A 921 16.53 0.74 -26.79
C THR A 921 15.08 1.21 -26.97
N HIS A 922 14.46 1.80 -25.94
CA HIS A 922 13.12 2.39 -26.07
C HIS A 922 13.08 3.54 -27.09
N LEU A 923 14.12 4.37 -27.14
CA LEU A 923 14.21 5.44 -28.14
C LEU A 923 14.45 4.90 -29.55
N PHE A 924 15.22 3.83 -29.70
CA PHE A 924 15.32 3.11 -30.97
C PHE A 924 13.96 2.57 -31.43
N GLN A 925 13.17 1.95 -30.53
CA GLN A 925 11.84 1.45 -30.88
C GLN A 925 10.88 2.58 -31.25
N ALA A 926 10.96 3.73 -30.57
CA ALA A 926 10.24 4.94 -30.95
C ALA A 926 10.63 5.41 -32.37
N LEU A 927 11.93 5.47 -32.69
CA LEU A 927 12.42 5.82 -34.02
C LEU A 927 11.92 4.84 -35.10
N LYS A 928 11.98 3.53 -34.82
CA LYS A 928 11.52 2.46 -35.72
C LYS A 928 10.00 2.49 -35.93
N ALA A 929 9.24 2.84 -34.89
CA ALA A 929 7.80 3.04 -34.96
C ALA A 929 7.40 4.34 -35.68
N GLY A 930 8.38 5.18 -36.04
CA GLY A 930 8.20 6.39 -36.83
C GLY A 930 8.03 7.67 -36.00
N TYR A 931 8.30 7.63 -34.69
CA TYR A 931 8.29 8.82 -33.85
C TYR A 931 9.58 9.64 -34.02
N PRO A 932 9.51 10.98 -33.99
CA PRO A 932 10.70 11.83 -34.07
C PRO A 932 11.53 11.74 -32.79
N VAL A 933 12.78 11.29 -32.91
CA VAL A 933 13.74 11.21 -31.81
C VAL A 933 14.92 12.13 -32.08
N ASN A 934 15.29 12.98 -31.10
CA ASN A 934 16.52 13.76 -31.18
C ASN A 934 17.75 12.83 -31.11
N LEU A 935 18.40 12.59 -32.24
CA LEU A 935 19.46 11.61 -32.43
C LEU A 935 20.74 11.95 -31.66
N GLU A 936 21.16 13.23 -31.69
CA GLU A 936 22.37 13.68 -30.99
C GLU A 936 22.22 13.53 -29.47
N ARG A 937 21.07 13.92 -28.91
CA ARG A 937 20.80 13.74 -27.47
C ARG A 937 20.65 12.26 -27.08
N ALA A 938 20.28 11.39 -28.02
CA ALA A 938 20.24 9.96 -27.81
C ALA A 938 21.64 9.31 -27.86
N GLY A 939 22.68 10.08 -28.19
CA GLY A 939 24.07 9.63 -28.29
C GLY A 939 24.52 9.26 -29.71
N LEU A 940 23.66 9.42 -30.72
CA LEU A 940 24.01 9.22 -32.12
C LEU A 940 24.49 10.54 -32.72
N THR A 941 25.72 10.94 -32.39
CA THR A 941 26.35 12.13 -32.99
C THR A 941 26.73 11.86 -34.45
N PRO A 942 26.92 12.91 -35.27
CA PRO A 942 27.35 12.75 -36.67
C PRO A 942 28.63 11.91 -36.82
N GLU A 943 29.59 12.03 -35.89
CA GLU A 943 30.83 11.24 -35.92
C GLU A 943 30.56 9.75 -35.65
N VAL A 944 29.73 9.45 -34.64
CA VAL A 944 29.36 8.06 -34.30
C VAL A 944 28.56 7.41 -35.42
N GLN A 945 27.65 8.16 -36.04
CA GLN A 945 26.88 7.70 -37.18
C GLN A 945 27.77 7.39 -38.40
N GLN A 946 28.79 8.21 -38.64
CA GLN A 946 29.73 8.02 -39.75
C GLN A 946 30.57 6.75 -39.54
N ILE A 947 31.11 6.53 -38.33
CA ILE A 947 31.87 5.32 -37.98
C ILE A 947 31.04 4.05 -38.24
N ILE A 948 29.78 4.03 -37.78
CA ILE A 948 28.89 2.87 -37.98
C ILE A 948 28.57 2.70 -39.48
N SER A 949 28.35 3.80 -40.21
CA SER A 949 28.03 3.75 -41.65
C SER A 949 29.20 3.25 -42.50
N ASP A 950 30.43 3.62 -42.17
CA ASP A 950 31.64 3.19 -42.87
C ASP A 950 31.91 1.70 -42.62
N VAL A 951 31.69 1.20 -41.40
CA VAL A 951 31.75 -0.23 -41.08
C VAL A 951 30.70 -1.03 -41.87
N ILE A 952 29.50 -0.49 -42.04
CA ILE A 952 28.44 -1.15 -42.80
C ILE A 952 28.78 -1.17 -44.30
N ARG A 953 29.38 -0.11 -44.85
CA ARG A 953 29.66 0.01 -46.30
C ARG A 953 30.87 -0.78 -46.78
N ASN A 954 31.86 -0.99 -45.92
CA ASN A 954 33.12 -1.63 -46.28
C ASN A 954 33.05 -3.18 -46.16
N PRO A 955 33.91 -3.93 -46.88
CA PRO A 955 34.01 -5.39 -46.72
C PRO A 955 34.40 -5.75 -45.28
N PRO A 956 33.85 -6.83 -44.67
CA PRO A 956 33.04 -7.91 -45.26
C PRO A 956 31.51 -7.73 -45.10
N ILE A 957 31.03 -6.55 -44.70
CA ILE A 957 29.60 -6.28 -44.53
C ILE A 957 28.95 -5.92 -45.87
N ASP A 958 29.63 -5.14 -46.71
CA ASP A 958 29.20 -4.79 -48.08
C ASP A 958 27.76 -4.24 -48.15
N SER A 959 27.42 -3.35 -47.22
CA SER A 959 26.08 -2.75 -47.04
C SER A 959 24.95 -3.72 -46.64
N ASP A 960 25.27 -4.96 -46.25
CA ASP A 960 24.29 -5.91 -45.74
C ASP A 960 23.95 -5.64 -44.26
N THR A 961 22.83 -4.94 -44.03
CA THR A 961 22.34 -4.60 -42.69
C THR A 961 21.83 -5.79 -41.89
N THR A 962 21.63 -6.96 -42.51
CA THR A 962 21.13 -8.16 -41.82
C THR A 962 22.22 -8.85 -40.97
N LYS A 963 23.50 -8.60 -41.29
CA LYS A 963 24.68 -9.14 -40.58
C LYS A 963 24.99 -8.41 -39.26
N THR A 964 23.99 -8.17 -38.41
CA THR A 964 24.11 -7.41 -37.15
C THR A 964 25.20 -7.92 -36.20
N GLN A 965 25.45 -9.23 -36.13
CA GLN A 965 26.54 -9.80 -35.32
C GLN A 965 27.94 -9.50 -35.88
N ALA A 966 28.09 -9.45 -37.20
CA ALA A 966 29.36 -9.09 -37.85
C ALA A 966 29.61 -7.58 -37.74
N ILE A 967 28.56 -6.76 -37.89
CA ILE A 967 28.62 -5.30 -37.68
C ILE A 967 29.06 -5.00 -36.24
N ARG A 968 28.47 -5.66 -35.23
CA ARG A 968 28.85 -5.44 -33.81
C ARG A 968 30.32 -5.77 -33.53
N LYS A 969 30.91 -6.76 -34.21
CA LYS A 969 32.33 -7.14 -34.05
C LYS A 969 33.30 -6.11 -34.64
N LEU A 970 32.89 -5.37 -35.66
CA LEU A 970 33.72 -4.39 -36.36
C LEU A 970 33.53 -2.96 -35.83
N VAL A 971 32.40 -2.67 -35.18
CA VAL A 971 32.16 -1.39 -34.50
C VAL A 971 32.86 -1.35 -33.14
N PRO A 972 33.56 -0.25 -32.78
CA PRO A 972 34.20 -0.07 -31.47
C PRO A 972 33.33 -0.45 -30.26
N ALA A 973 33.96 -1.02 -29.22
CA ALA A 973 33.24 -1.56 -28.05
C ALA A 973 32.47 -0.49 -27.26
N ASN A 974 32.93 0.76 -27.29
CA ASN A 974 32.34 1.93 -26.63
C ASN A 974 31.07 2.47 -27.31
N ILE A 975 30.68 1.93 -28.47
CA ILE A 975 29.42 2.27 -29.13
C ILE A 975 28.36 1.25 -28.72
N GLU A 976 27.30 1.76 -28.10
CA GLU A 976 26.18 0.95 -27.61
C GLU A 976 25.36 0.34 -28.74
N LEU A 977 24.82 -0.87 -28.50
CA LEU A 977 24.11 -1.65 -29.52
C LEU A 977 22.89 -0.92 -30.11
N TYR A 978 22.18 -0.14 -29.28
CA TYR A 978 21.01 0.61 -29.73
C TYR A 978 21.36 1.71 -30.75
N LEU A 979 22.57 2.27 -30.72
CA LEU A 979 23.05 3.28 -31.68
C LEU A 979 23.34 2.66 -33.05
N ILE A 980 23.89 1.45 -33.06
CA ILE A 980 24.07 0.64 -34.27
C ILE A 980 22.71 0.36 -34.91
N GLN A 981 21.73 -0.07 -34.11
CA GLN A 981 20.37 -0.33 -34.57
C GLN A 981 19.66 0.93 -35.09
N MET A 982 19.85 2.08 -34.44
CA MET A 982 19.33 3.36 -34.93
C MET A 982 19.93 3.75 -36.28
N THR A 983 21.23 3.55 -36.48
CA THR A 983 21.90 3.87 -37.76
C THR A 983 21.41 2.95 -38.87
N ILE A 984 21.27 1.65 -38.61
CA ILE A 984 20.69 0.69 -39.56
C ILE A 984 19.27 1.12 -39.97
N ALA A 985 18.40 1.44 -39.01
CA ALA A 985 17.04 1.89 -39.30
C ALA A 985 17.00 3.19 -40.12
N LEU A 986 17.95 4.11 -39.93
CA LEU A 986 18.07 5.34 -40.71
C LEU A 986 18.57 5.08 -42.14
N LEU A 987 19.48 4.12 -42.34
CA LEU A 987 19.96 3.71 -43.66
C LEU A 987 18.85 3.00 -44.45
N GLU A 988 18.14 2.06 -43.83
CA GLU A 988 16.99 1.37 -44.43
C GLU A 988 15.87 2.33 -44.85
N LYS A 989 15.66 3.41 -44.07
CA LYS A 989 14.67 4.45 -44.40
C LYS A 989 15.13 5.34 -45.56
N LYS A 990 16.43 5.59 -45.71
CA LYS A 990 17.01 6.35 -46.85
C LYS A 990 16.93 5.56 -48.17
N ASP A 991 17.14 4.25 -48.14
CA ASP A 991 17.02 3.40 -49.33
C ASP A 991 15.56 3.14 -49.73
N GLY A 992 14.66 2.99 -48.75
CA GLY A 992 13.21 2.87 -49.00
C GLY A 992 12.58 4.11 -49.67
N SER A 993 13.13 5.31 -49.41
CA SER A 993 12.69 6.56 -50.03
C SER A 993 13.05 6.70 -51.52
N LYS A 994 14.05 5.96 -52.01
CA LYS A 994 14.43 5.97 -53.44
C LYS A 994 13.51 5.09 -54.31
N SER A 995 12.69 4.22 -53.72
CA SER A 995 11.81 3.30 -54.46
C SER A 995 10.40 3.84 -54.77
N LYS A 996 10.06 5.06 -54.33
CA LYS A 996 8.67 5.59 -54.39
C LYS A 996 8.39 6.76 -55.33
N TYR A 997 9.34 7.17 -56.16
CA TYR A 997 9.11 8.08 -57.30
C TYR A 997 9.70 7.49 -58.58
N GLY A 998 8.84 7.06 -59.51
CA GLY A 998 9.22 6.63 -60.86
C GLY A 998 8.37 5.48 -61.42
N SER A 999 7.18 5.79 -61.91
CA SER A 999 6.43 4.93 -62.85
C SER A 999 7.22 4.77 -64.15
N GLY A 1000 6.89 3.72 -64.92
CA GLY A 1000 7.67 3.19 -66.02
C GLY A 1000 8.16 4.20 -67.06
N ALA A 1001 9.34 3.92 -67.59
CA ALA A 1001 9.72 4.27 -68.96
C ALA A 1001 10.75 3.26 -69.47
N LYS A 1002 10.51 2.81 -70.70
CA LYS A 1002 11.36 1.93 -71.52
C LYS A 1002 12.79 2.46 -71.62
N ARG A 1003 13.72 1.53 -71.81
CA ARG A 1003 15.03 1.76 -72.44
C ARG A 1003 14.85 2.61 -73.71
N MET A 1004 15.61 3.70 -73.83
CA MET A 1004 16.38 3.96 -75.05
C MET A 1004 17.61 4.82 -74.76
N LEU A 1005 18.68 4.38 -75.40
CA LEU A 1005 20.08 4.79 -75.39
C LEU A 1005 20.33 6.21 -75.97
N VAL A 1006 21.45 6.80 -75.49
CA VAL A 1006 22.55 7.42 -76.28
C VAL A 1006 22.68 8.95 -76.40
N LEU A 1007 23.90 9.40 -76.00
CA LEU A 1007 24.70 10.61 -76.36
C LEU A 1007 24.20 12.00 -75.89
N SER A 1008 25.02 13.03 -75.70
CA SER A 1008 26.42 13.27 -75.30
C SER A 1008 26.56 14.80 -75.24
N ASP A 1009 27.35 15.32 -74.30
CA ASP A 1009 28.03 16.63 -74.28
C ASP A 1009 27.28 17.97 -74.40
N GLY A 1010 27.70 18.90 -73.52
CA GLY A 1010 28.12 20.23 -74.01
C GLY A 1010 27.34 21.47 -73.57
N GLN A 1011 27.83 22.11 -72.48
CA GLN A 1011 28.10 23.55 -72.33
C GLN A 1011 26.99 24.64 -72.23
N GLN A 1012 27.17 25.43 -71.15
CA GLN A 1012 27.22 26.91 -71.05
C GLN A 1012 25.99 27.77 -70.68
N GLU A 1013 26.25 28.64 -69.68
CA GLU A 1013 25.75 30.01 -69.40
C GLU A 1013 24.25 30.23 -69.10
N LYS A 1014 23.76 31.11 -68.20
CA LYS A 1014 24.30 32.31 -67.54
C LYS A 1014 23.43 32.76 -66.34
N THR A 1015 24.02 33.68 -65.59
CA THR A 1015 23.65 34.52 -64.43
C THR A 1015 22.44 35.46 -64.58
N GLU A 1016 21.88 35.86 -63.41
CA GLU A 1016 21.39 37.22 -63.01
C GLU A 1016 20.20 37.86 -63.76
N ALA A 1017 19.39 38.81 -63.26
CA ALA A 1017 19.07 39.39 -61.95
C ALA A 1017 17.94 40.44 -62.18
N ASP A 1018 17.31 40.85 -61.09
CA ASP A 1018 16.99 42.26 -60.76
C ASP A 1018 15.62 42.92 -61.05
N LYS A 1019 15.21 43.67 -60.01
CA LYS A 1019 14.59 45.01 -59.95
C LYS A 1019 13.07 45.28 -59.79
N THR A 1020 12.83 46.06 -58.70
CA THR A 1020 11.91 47.23 -58.52
C THR A 1020 10.40 46.99 -58.25
N SER A 1021 9.68 47.70 -57.37
CA SER A 1021 9.74 49.13 -56.91
C SER A 1021 8.88 49.47 -55.65
N ARG A 1022 9.27 50.57 -54.93
CA ARG A 1022 8.54 51.72 -54.27
C ARG A 1022 7.26 51.54 -53.40
N GLY A 1023 6.95 52.34 -52.35
CA GLY A 1023 7.58 53.48 -51.63
C GLY A 1023 6.67 54.29 -50.64
N LYS A 1024 7.30 55.10 -49.73
CA LYS A 1024 6.94 56.38 -49.01
C LYS A 1024 5.74 56.48 -48.02
N ALA A 1025 5.68 57.31 -46.93
CA ALA A 1025 6.31 58.61 -46.57
C ALA A 1025 6.31 59.02 -45.04
N LEU A 1026 7.30 59.86 -44.63
CA LEU A 1026 7.39 61.07 -43.69
C LEU A 1026 6.88 61.02 -42.21
N TRP A 1027 7.44 61.69 -41.17
CA TRP A 1027 8.19 62.97 -41.02
C TRP A 1027 8.98 63.15 -39.66
N ASN A 1028 10.05 63.99 -39.67
CA ASN A 1028 10.72 64.83 -38.62
C ASN A 1028 11.07 64.30 -37.20
N GLY A 1029 12.17 64.63 -36.49
CA GLY A 1029 13.36 65.47 -36.69
C GLY A 1029 14.12 65.73 -35.35
N ARG A 1030 15.41 66.10 -35.44
CA ARG A 1030 16.36 66.65 -34.41
C ARG A 1030 17.30 65.74 -33.58
N LYS A 1031 18.40 66.41 -33.23
CA LYS A 1031 19.78 66.04 -32.84
C LYS A 1031 20.07 66.36 -31.35
N VAL A 1032 21.03 65.63 -30.76
CA VAL A 1032 22.21 66.08 -29.95
C VAL A 1032 22.01 66.82 -28.61
N SER A 1033 22.39 66.23 -27.47
CA SER A 1033 23.68 66.40 -26.71
C SER A 1033 23.60 66.14 -25.19
N LYS A 1034 24.61 65.38 -24.71
CA LYS A 1034 25.35 65.37 -23.42
C LYS A 1034 24.63 65.56 -22.06
N ASN A 1035 24.74 64.54 -21.20
CA ASN A 1035 25.68 64.49 -20.05
C ASN A 1035 25.62 63.11 -19.36
N LEU A 1036 26.79 62.67 -18.86
CA LEU A 1036 27.08 61.49 -18.01
C LEU A 1036 26.68 60.10 -18.53
#